data_AF-A0A2I0QDI6-F1
#
_entry.id   AF-A0A2I0QDI6-F1
#
_cell.length_a   1.000
_cell.length_b   1.000
_cell.length_c   1.000
_cell.angle_alpha   90.00
_cell.angle_beta   90.00
_cell.angle_gamma   90.00
#
_symmetry.space_group_name_H-M   'P 1'
#
loop_
_entity.id
_entity.type
_entity.pdbx_description
1 polymer ?
#
loop_
_entity_poly.entity_id
_entity_poly.type
_entity_poly.pdbx_seq_one_letter_code
_entity_poly.pdbx_strand_id
1 'polypeptide(L)'
;MPAINIIGTFITGYRVSKVNSDLKNIAVSGFITYFLISIIDIIVYILEVLTTDIFVPSPLASIIILFIQIIFIVPIFSLFYGIPAALFGHFIRRRENLKLAAAGGLIFPLIFIIITILSALLFHERNFLSAGNILNIIFSKIFIVAAAGIVFSSVFPLFEKAIFKVKYQNKISKIIFFGIAISSLISLVFIAGILLIFNTPPFVVLFSCAILFSCLYLVILKTWKNPDTLKIALLLGCGLASFKLIPISISFFMNYLFDGYLGMIFFIIYIGQINMAVALLISPLIVVLVTTKFRENLPLFVAAIICLLIILLVSFTYIEMSKEKTELIFELNKSLNPAEMKIEKEIILKKFNILGFDDVKISEQEDNKLAVEFSCRSESNCNNLQEYEIETVMNLNGNFEERIDGVVAVYGDEISIDYSYMGSVISKAANGHNWRVVIKHNEDAACRFGEVATGKKGRPVDTFIDRPENTVIMISQDTYEILNDMRSLNTKNRGDVAFGDSAIELIENRAKIPIIIYDAELNKLEEYKEKGFSYIIIADDEQKIPGEIKNKFENIGFQTTRITKSDNETYGDWICEMIGLKNAPTLQFDPRNTCSYEASISGFSGTLDEAKEDILKTQLMLMPKMPASVKVSQFYTSKEYPSQHNSHQS
;
A
#
# COMPACT_ATOMS: atom_id res chain seq x y z
N MET A 1 -29.14 17.65 29.12
CA MET A 1 -29.71 17.96 27.79
C MET A 1 -28.72 17.90 26.61
N PRO A 2 -27.42 18.28 26.71
CA PRO A 2 -26.51 18.30 25.54
C PRO A 2 -26.25 16.94 24.88
N ALA A 3 -26.16 15.86 25.67
CA ALA A 3 -25.87 14.51 25.17
C ALA A 3 -26.94 13.94 24.21
N ILE A 4 -28.20 14.36 24.35
CA ILE A 4 -29.30 13.92 23.48
C ILE A 4 -29.21 14.60 22.10
N ASN A 5 -28.75 15.86 22.04
CA ASN A 5 -28.51 16.57 20.78
C ASN A 5 -27.29 16.02 20.01
N ILE A 6 -26.24 15.58 20.71
CA ILE A 6 -25.04 14.98 20.08
C ILE A 6 -25.41 13.69 19.33
N ILE A 7 -26.26 12.84 19.94
CA ILE A 7 -26.74 11.60 19.33
C ILE A 7 -27.67 11.89 18.15
N GLY A 8 -28.55 12.90 18.27
CA GLY A 8 -29.45 13.33 17.19
C GLY A 8 -28.71 13.85 15.94
N THR A 9 -27.70 14.71 16.14
CA THR A 9 -26.90 15.27 15.03
C THR A 9 -26.02 14.21 14.37
N PHE A 10 -25.47 13.27 15.15
CA PHE A 10 -24.71 12.13 14.62
C PHE A 10 -25.57 11.19 13.77
N ILE A 11 -26.78 10.83 14.23
CA ILE A 11 -27.72 9.99 13.47
C ILE A 11 -28.16 10.68 12.17
N THR A 12 -28.34 12.00 12.21
CA THR A 12 -28.77 12.79 11.05
C THR A 12 -27.64 12.94 10.02
N GLY A 13 -26.41 13.24 10.46
CA GLY A 13 -25.23 13.29 9.59
C GLY A 13 -24.84 11.92 9.01
N TYR A 14 -24.98 10.86 9.79
CA TYR A 14 -24.73 9.49 9.35
C TYR A 14 -25.74 9.03 8.27
N ARG A 15 -27.03 9.41 8.39
CA ARG A 15 -28.04 9.13 7.35
C ARG A 15 -27.77 9.88 6.05
N VAL A 16 -27.32 11.14 6.10
CA VAL A 16 -27.03 11.95 4.91
C VAL A 16 -25.75 11.47 4.20
N SER A 17 -24.71 11.08 4.96
CA SER A 17 -23.45 10.59 4.38
C SER A 17 -23.57 9.24 3.65
N LYS A 18 -24.65 8.49 3.87
CA LYS A 18 -24.92 7.23 3.16
C LYS A 18 -25.44 7.44 1.73
N VAL A 19 -25.79 8.68 1.37
CA VAL A 19 -26.40 9.05 0.08
C VAL A 19 -25.40 9.76 -0.85
N ASN A 20 -24.32 10.34 -0.33
CA ASN A 20 -23.31 11.04 -1.14
C ASN A 20 -21.91 11.01 -0.48
N SER A 21 -20.91 10.48 -1.20
CA SER A 21 -19.52 10.32 -0.73
C SER A 21 -18.82 11.65 -0.48
N ASP A 22 -19.16 12.72 -1.21
CA ASP A 22 -18.49 14.02 -1.08
C ASP A 22 -18.94 14.76 0.19
N LEU A 23 -20.16 14.50 0.66
CA LEU A 23 -20.66 15.00 1.94
C LEU A 23 -20.09 14.26 3.15
N LYS A 24 -19.45 13.10 2.95
CA LYS A 24 -18.85 12.32 4.04
C LYS A 24 -17.69 13.07 4.69
N ASN A 25 -16.82 13.69 3.90
CA ASN A 25 -15.68 14.44 4.42
C ASN A 25 -16.13 15.73 5.14
N ILE A 26 -17.16 16.39 4.63
CA ILE A 26 -17.76 17.57 5.26
C ILE A 26 -18.48 17.19 6.57
N ALA A 27 -19.20 16.07 6.60
CA ALA A 27 -19.88 15.58 7.80
C ALA A 27 -18.88 15.11 8.88
N VAL A 28 -17.79 14.46 8.49
CA VAL A 28 -16.71 14.05 9.41
C VAL A 28 -15.99 15.28 9.96
N SER A 29 -15.67 16.25 9.10
CA SER A 29 -15.06 17.52 9.53
C SER A 29 -15.97 18.29 10.49
N GLY A 30 -17.26 18.45 10.16
CA GLY A 30 -18.24 19.11 11.01
C GLY A 30 -18.46 18.39 12.35
N PHE A 31 -18.44 17.06 12.36
CA PHE A 31 -18.52 16.26 13.59
C PHE A 31 -17.28 16.48 14.47
N ILE A 32 -16.07 16.46 13.89
CA ILE A 32 -14.83 16.73 14.62
C ILE A 32 -14.86 18.14 15.22
N THR A 33 -15.27 19.15 14.45
CA THR A 33 -15.39 20.53 14.93
C THR A 33 -16.41 20.65 16.07
N TYR A 34 -17.59 20.06 15.93
CA TYR A 34 -18.65 20.12 16.95
C TYR A 34 -18.27 19.33 18.21
N PHE A 35 -17.58 18.20 18.06
CA PHE A 35 -17.05 17.41 19.16
C PHE A 35 -15.97 18.17 19.94
N LEU A 36 -15.07 18.86 19.24
CA LEU A 36 -14.07 19.73 19.85
C LEU A 36 -14.71 20.91 20.59
N ILE A 37 -15.70 21.57 20.00
CA ILE A 37 -16.48 22.64 20.67
C ILE A 37 -17.15 22.11 21.93
N SER A 38 -17.78 20.93 21.85
CA SER A 38 -18.45 20.31 23.00
C SER A 38 -17.45 19.95 24.12
N ILE A 39 -16.24 19.50 23.78
CA ILE A 39 -15.16 19.25 24.75
C ILE A 39 -14.72 20.58 25.39
N ILE A 40 -14.58 21.65 24.59
CA ILE A 40 -14.23 22.98 25.10
C ILE A 40 -15.31 23.48 26.06
N ASP A 41 -16.59 23.37 25.72
CA ASP A 41 -17.70 23.78 26.59
C ASP A 41 -17.72 22.97 27.91
N ILE A 42 -17.42 21.66 27.84
CA ILE A 42 -17.28 20.82 29.03
C ILE A 42 -16.08 21.26 29.89
N ILE A 43 -14.94 21.59 29.26
CA ILE A 43 -13.75 22.08 29.96
C ILE A 43 -14.02 23.44 30.60
N VAL A 44 -14.67 24.36 29.89
CA VAL A 44 -15.07 25.68 30.41
C VAL A 44 -16.05 25.53 31.57
N TYR A 45 -17.04 24.64 31.45
CA TYR A 45 -17.98 24.36 32.53
C TYR A 45 -17.29 23.75 33.76
N ILE A 46 -16.38 22.80 33.57
CA ILE A 46 -15.58 22.23 34.66
C ILE A 46 -14.72 23.30 35.31
N LEU A 47 -14.11 24.20 34.54
CA LEU A 47 -13.33 25.32 35.04
C LEU A 47 -14.20 26.31 35.83
N GLU A 48 -15.37 26.64 35.33
CA GLU A 48 -16.34 27.53 36.00
C GLU A 48 -16.76 26.96 37.36
N VAL A 49 -17.13 25.68 37.40
CA VAL A 49 -17.48 24.96 38.64
C VAL A 49 -16.29 24.90 39.62
N LEU A 50 -15.07 24.68 39.12
CA LEU A 50 -13.87 24.68 39.96
C LEU A 50 -13.53 26.07 40.53
N THR A 51 -13.90 27.15 39.82
CA THR A 51 -13.68 28.53 40.28
C THR A 51 -14.73 29.03 41.26
N THR A 52 -15.98 28.56 41.18
CA THR A 52 -17.08 29.06 42.02
C THR A 52 -17.17 28.40 43.41
N ASP A 53 -16.76 27.14 43.54
CA ASP A 53 -17.03 26.37 44.77
C ASP A 53 -15.82 26.13 45.68
N ILE A 54 -14.57 26.38 45.25
CA ILE A 54 -13.38 25.86 45.96
C ILE A 54 -12.30 26.88 46.33
N PHE A 55 -12.29 28.13 45.85
CA PHE A 55 -11.15 29.04 46.12
C PHE A 55 -11.48 30.33 46.91
N VAL A 56 -10.91 30.40 48.12
CA VAL A 56 -10.52 31.65 48.81
C VAL A 56 -9.38 32.29 48.00
N PRO A 57 -9.31 33.62 47.82
CA PRO A 57 -8.37 34.24 46.89
C PRO A 57 -6.93 34.05 47.36
N SER A 58 -6.20 33.14 46.72
CA SER A 58 -4.74 33.04 46.84
C SER A 58 -4.08 33.51 45.54
N PRO A 59 -2.87 34.09 45.60
CA PRO A 59 -2.10 34.50 44.42
C PRO A 59 -1.89 33.35 43.42
N LEU A 60 -1.89 32.10 43.91
CA LEU A 60 -1.77 30.89 43.10
C LEU A 60 -2.98 30.69 42.17
N ALA A 61 -4.19 31.02 42.63
CA ALA A 61 -5.40 30.93 41.82
C ALA A 61 -5.39 31.93 40.65
N SER A 62 -4.86 33.13 40.86
CA SER A 62 -4.73 34.14 39.80
C SER A 62 -3.70 33.73 38.75
N ILE A 63 -2.60 33.08 39.16
CA ILE A 63 -1.59 32.54 38.24
C ILE A 63 -2.14 31.36 37.45
N ILE A 64 -2.91 30.46 38.09
CA ILE A 64 -3.55 29.32 37.40
C ILE A 64 -4.61 29.81 36.41
N ILE A 65 -5.43 30.81 36.77
CA ILE A 65 -6.39 31.44 35.85
C ILE A 65 -5.68 32.09 34.66
N LEU A 66 -4.58 32.83 34.90
CA LEU A 66 -3.79 33.45 33.83
C LEU A 66 -3.15 32.39 32.91
N PHE A 67 -2.64 31.29 33.48
CA PHE A 67 -2.02 30.20 32.74
C PHE A 67 -3.04 29.43 31.89
N ILE A 68 -4.25 29.22 32.41
CA ILE A 68 -5.37 28.61 31.69
C ILE A 68 -5.89 29.54 30.60
N GLN A 69 -6.00 30.84 30.86
CA GLN A 69 -6.35 31.83 29.84
C GLN A 69 -5.32 31.83 28.71
N ILE A 70 -4.01 31.78 29.01
CA ILE A 70 -2.97 31.72 27.97
C ILE A 70 -3.01 30.41 27.18
N ILE A 71 -3.20 29.26 27.84
CA ILE A 71 -3.22 27.95 27.18
C ILE A 71 -4.47 27.75 26.31
N PHE A 72 -5.63 28.28 26.69
CA PHE A 72 -6.87 28.05 25.95
C PHE A 72 -7.24 29.21 25.04
N ILE A 73 -7.07 30.46 25.47
CA ILE A 73 -7.48 31.64 24.68
C ILE A 73 -6.50 31.91 23.53
N VAL A 74 -5.19 31.65 23.70
CA VAL A 74 -4.20 31.91 22.63
C VAL A 74 -4.33 30.95 21.45
N PRO A 75 -4.56 29.62 21.65
CA PRO A 75 -4.90 28.71 20.54
C PRO A 75 -6.23 29.03 19.88
N ILE A 76 -7.23 29.47 20.65
CA ILE A 76 -8.53 29.90 20.12
C ILE A 76 -8.36 31.16 19.25
N PHE A 77 -7.62 32.17 19.70
CA PHE A 77 -7.31 33.35 18.90
C PHE A 77 -6.51 33.00 17.64
N SER A 78 -5.55 32.08 17.71
CA SER A 78 -4.80 31.64 16.52
C SER A 78 -5.64 30.79 15.56
N LEU A 79 -6.65 30.04 16.04
CA LEU A 79 -7.66 29.40 15.18
C LEU A 79 -8.58 30.43 14.51
N PHE A 80 -9.09 31.42 15.27
CA PHE A 80 -10.01 32.44 14.75
C PHE A 80 -9.35 33.44 13.79
N TYR A 81 -8.05 33.69 13.90
CA TYR A 81 -7.30 34.53 12.96
C TYR A 81 -6.58 33.72 11.85
N GLY A 82 -6.25 32.45 12.10
CA GLY A 82 -5.63 31.55 11.12
C GLY A 82 -6.60 31.03 10.06
N ILE A 83 -7.86 30.76 10.41
CA ILE A 83 -8.89 30.28 9.48
C ILE A 83 -9.27 31.35 8.42
N PRO A 84 -9.47 32.64 8.78
CA PRO A 84 -9.63 33.71 7.79
C PRO A 84 -8.41 33.87 6.90
N ALA A 85 -7.17 33.75 7.42
CA ALA A 85 -5.95 33.86 6.62
C ALA A 85 -5.77 32.69 5.64
N ALA A 86 -6.15 31.46 6.04
CA ALA A 86 -6.13 30.29 5.17
C ALA A 86 -7.23 30.34 4.09
N LEU A 87 -8.41 30.87 4.42
CA LEU A 87 -9.49 31.10 3.46
C LEU A 87 -9.18 32.27 2.51
N PHE A 88 -8.50 33.32 2.97
CA PHE A 88 -8.03 34.43 2.13
C PHE A 88 -6.87 34.00 1.22
N GLY A 89 -5.99 33.11 1.70
CA GLY A 89 -4.95 32.47 0.89
C GLY A 89 -5.48 31.51 -0.17
N HIS A 90 -6.65 30.89 0.06
CA HIS A 90 -7.34 30.09 -0.96
C HIS A 90 -7.87 30.96 -2.12
N PHE A 91 -7.98 32.29 -1.94
CA PHE A 91 -8.41 33.24 -2.98
C PHE A 91 -7.25 33.82 -3.80
N ILE A 92 -5.99 33.62 -3.41
CA ILE A 92 -4.81 34.10 -4.15
C ILE A 92 -3.93 32.92 -4.59
N ARG A 93 -3.89 32.71 -5.92
CA ARG A 93 -3.23 31.62 -6.61
C ARG A 93 -1.69 31.71 -6.53
N ARG A 94 -1.07 31.10 -5.51
CA ARG A 94 0.31 30.53 -5.56
C ARG A 94 0.52 29.55 -4.39
N ARG A 95 0.75 28.26 -4.74
CA ARG A 95 0.59 27.10 -3.83
C ARG A 95 1.84 26.76 -2.98
N GLU A 96 2.95 27.46 -3.16
CA GLU A 96 4.24 27.07 -2.55
C GLU A 96 4.46 27.62 -1.12
N ASN A 97 3.76 28.69 -0.72
CA ASN A 97 3.99 29.32 0.61
C ASN A 97 3.06 28.80 1.73
N LEU A 98 2.06 27.96 1.44
CA LEU A 98 1.09 27.51 2.44
C LEU A 98 1.69 26.55 3.48
N LYS A 99 2.67 25.72 3.07
CA LYS A 99 3.32 24.75 3.97
C LYS A 99 4.26 25.42 4.98
N LEU A 100 4.94 26.49 4.57
CA LEU A 100 5.80 27.27 5.46
C LEU A 100 4.99 28.12 6.46
N ALA A 101 3.83 28.65 6.04
CA ALA A 101 2.93 29.40 6.92
C ALA A 101 2.24 28.53 7.97
N ALA A 102 1.84 27.30 7.61
CA ALA A 102 1.25 26.34 8.56
C ALA A 102 2.28 25.83 9.59
N ALA A 103 3.53 25.60 9.18
CA ALA A 103 4.61 25.24 10.11
C ALA A 103 5.01 26.42 11.02
N GLY A 104 5.12 27.64 10.47
CA GLY A 104 5.43 28.84 11.24
C GLY A 104 4.35 29.21 12.26
N GLY A 105 3.07 28.96 11.95
CA GLY A 105 1.94 29.21 12.84
C GLY A 105 1.88 28.31 14.08
N LEU A 106 2.50 27.13 14.06
CA LEU A 106 2.57 26.20 15.19
C LEU A 106 3.85 26.31 16.01
N ILE A 107 4.97 26.69 15.37
CA ILE A 107 6.28 26.77 16.04
C ILE A 107 6.38 27.99 16.97
N PHE A 108 5.84 29.14 16.56
CA PHE A 108 5.91 30.38 17.37
C PHE A 108 5.15 30.29 18.71
N PRO A 109 3.92 29.76 18.77
CA PRO A 109 3.21 29.55 20.04
C PRO A 109 3.93 28.55 20.96
N LEU A 110 4.54 27.51 20.39
CA LEU A 110 5.26 26.49 21.16
C LEU A 110 6.51 27.07 21.83
N ILE A 111 7.29 27.89 21.11
CA ILE A 111 8.46 28.60 21.65
C ILE A 111 8.03 29.58 22.75
N PHE A 112 6.92 30.29 22.56
CA PHE A 112 6.39 31.22 23.55
C PHE A 112 5.92 30.51 24.84
N ILE A 113 5.26 29.36 24.72
CA ILE A 113 4.86 28.51 25.85
C ILE A 113 6.10 27.99 26.59
N ILE A 114 7.13 27.53 25.87
CA ILE A 114 8.39 27.03 26.46
C ILE A 114 9.12 28.14 27.22
N ILE A 115 9.25 29.34 26.65
CA ILE A 115 9.89 30.51 27.30
C ILE A 115 9.10 30.92 28.55
N THR A 116 7.77 30.87 28.50
CA THR A 116 6.91 31.24 29.64
C THR A 116 7.03 30.22 30.78
N ILE A 117 7.09 28.93 30.47
CA ILE A 117 7.30 27.85 31.44
C ILE A 117 8.70 27.92 32.05
N LEU A 118 9.74 28.16 31.24
CA LEU A 118 11.12 28.35 31.72
C LEU A 118 11.25 29.58 32.62
N SER A 119 10.58 30.68 32.27
CA SER A 119 10.56 31.90 33.08
C SER A 119 9.84 31.70 34.42
N ALA A 120 8.75 30.92 34.43
CA ALA A 120 8.02 30.57 35.66
C ALA A 120 8.82 29.61 36.57
N LEU A 121 9.57 28.68 35.98
CA LEU A 121 10.43 27.74 36.72
C LEU A 121 11.66 28.45 37.31
N LEU A 122 12.30 29.35 36.57
CA LEU A 122 13.45 30.14 37.04
C LEU A 122 13.08 31.12 38.17
N PHE A 123 11.82 31.58 38.22
CA PHE A 123 11.34 32.44 39.30
C PHE A 123 11.13 31.70 40.63
N HIS A 124 10.98 30.37 40.58
CA HIS A 124 10.69 29.55 41.76
C HIS A 124 11.96 29.02 42.48
N GLU A 125 13.13 29.06 41.83
CA GLU A 125 14.38 28.50 42.37
C GLU A 125 15.04 29.34 43.49
N ARG A 126 14.54 30.55 43.79
CA ARG A 126 15.17 31.41 44.82
C ARG A 126 14.89 31.01 46.27
N ASN A 127 14.03 30.04 46.54
CA ASN A 127 13.78 29.55 47.90
C ASN A 127 13.52 28.04 47.90
N PHE A 128 14.55 27.22 48.13
CA PHE A 128 14.51 26.01 48.99
C PHE A 128 15.82 25.19 48.85
N LEU A 129 16.57 25.08 49.94
CA LEU A 129 17.91 24.45 49.99
C LEU A 129 17.85 22.96 50.39
N SER A 130 16.90 22.17 49.86
CA SER A 130 16.82 20.72 50.16
C SER A 130 16.43 19.79 48.99
N ALA A 131 16.29 20.30 47.77
CA ALA A 131 15.88 19.49 46.60
C ALA A 131 17.00 18.61 46.00
N GLY A 132 18.27 18.86 46.35
CA GLY A 132 19.44 18.18 45.74
C GLY A 132 19.50 16.65 45.96
N ASN A 133 18.95 16.15 47.06
CA ASN A 133 18.99 14.70 47.36
C ASN A 133 17.86 13.90 46.69
N ILE A 134 16.70 14.51 46.45
CA ILE A 134 15.58 13.84 45.77
C ILE A 134 15.82 13.81 44.27
N LEU A 135 16.37 14.88 43.70
CA LEU A 135 16.69 14.95 42.27
C LEU A 135 17.77 13.93 41.89
N ASN A 136 18.80 13.74 42.73
CA ASN A 136 19.85 12.74 42.49
C ASN A 136 19.34 11.28 42.56
N ILE A 137 18.37 10.98 43.43
CA ILE A 137 17.77 9.64 43.53
C ILE A 137 16.86 9.36 42.31
N ILE A 138 16.14 10.37 41.83
CA ILE A 138 15.28 10.26 40.65
C ILE A 138 16.13 10.15 39.38
N PHE A 139 17.17 10.97 39.22
CA PHE A 139 18.09 10.89 38.08
C PHE A 139 18.86 9.56 38.04
N SER A 140 19.34 9.07 39.18
CA SER A 140 19.99 7.76 39.28
C SER A 140 19.08 6.61 38.81
N LYS A 141 17.80 6.62 39.21
CA LYS A 141 16.83 5.57 38.83
C LYS A 141 16.37 5.68 37.37
N ILE A 142 16.18 6.89 36.87
CA ILE A 142 15.84 7.12 35.45
C ILE A 142 17.02 6.73 34.55
N PHE A 143 18.26 7.03 34.97
CA PHE A 143 19.47 6.66 34.21
C PHE A 143 19.65 5.14 34.11
N ILE A 144 19.35 4.39 35.17
CA ILE A 144 19.40 2.91 35.16
C ILE A 144 18.31 2.33 34.24
N VAL A 145 17.10 2.88 34.24
CA VAL A 145 15.99 2.44 33.37
C VAL A 145 16.26 2.79 31.90
N ALA A 146 16.82 3.98 31.63
CA ALA A 146 17.21 4.40 30.29
C ALA A 146 18.39 3.56 29.75
N ALA A 147 19.40 3.27 30.58
CA ALA A 147 20.51 2.39 30.21
C ALA A 147 20.04 0.96 29.89
N ALA A 148 19.09 0.42 30.67
CA ALA A 148 18.49 -0.88 30.40
C ALA A 148 17.67 -0.88 29.08
N GLY A 149 16.92 0.20 28.81
CA GLY A 149 16.19 0.37 27.55
C GLY A 149 17.10 0.48 26.32
N ILE A 150 18.23 1.19 26.45
CA ILE A 150 19.22 1.34 25.36
C ILE A 150 19.90 0.00 25.05
N VAL A 151 20.29 -0.78 26.06
CA VAL A 151 20.85 -2.13 25.88
C VAL A 151 19.82 -3.07 25.25
N PHE A 152 18.54 -2.98 25.65
CA PHE A 152 17.49 -3.82 25.06
C PHE A 152 17.20 -3.44 23.59
N SER A 153 17.16 -2.15 23.26
CA SER A 153 16.90 -1.65 21.90
C SER A 153 18.03 -1.94 20.90
N SER A 154 19.26 -2.13 21.39
CA SER A 154 20.43 -2.43 20.55
C SER A 154 20.65 -3.93 20.36
N VAL A 155 20.24 -4.76 21.32
CA VAL A 155 20.36 -6.23 21.23
C VAL A 155 19.18 -6.86 20.48
N PHE A 156 17.98 -6.29 20.57
CA PHE A 156 16.76 -6.85 19.97
C PHE A 156 16.79 -6.95 18.42
N PRO A 157 17.28 -5.95 17.66
CA PRO A 157 17.35 -6.03 16.20
C PRO A 157 18.39 -7.04 15.69
N LEU A 158 19.46 -7.26 16.45
CA LEU A 158 20.45 -8.30 16.18
C LEU A 158 19.85 -9.70 16.41
N PHE A 159 18.99 -9.84 17.41
CA PHE A 159 18.22 -11.05 17.71
C PHE A 159 17.19 -11.35 16.60
N GLU A 160 16.49 -10.33 16.10
CA GLU A 160 15.51 -10.46 15.02
C GLU A 160 16.15 -10.85 13.68
N LYS A 161 17.31 -10.25 13.33
CA LYS A 161 18.10 -10.64 12.15
C LYS A 161 18.65 -12.07 12.23
N ALA A 162 19.04 -12.54 13.41
CA ALA A 162 19.50 -13.92 13.61
C ALA A 162 18.36 -14.95 13.46
N ILE A 163 17.14 -14.59 13.87
CA ILE A 163 15.93 -15.43 13.75
C ILE A 163 15.48 -15.55 12.28
N PHE A 164 15.55 -14.46 11.49
CA PHE A 164 15.08 -14.48 10.10
C PHE A 164 16.01 -15.20 9.11
N LYS A 165 17.29 -15.39 9.44
CA LYS A 165 18.26 -16.01 8.52
C LYS A 165 18.29 -17.55 8.58
N VAL A 166 17.62 -18.18 9.55
CA VAL A 166 17.54 -19.63 9.67
C VAL A 166 16.21 -20.13 9.10
N LYS A 167 16.21 -20.51 7.82
CA LYS A 167 15.05 -21.12 7.15
C LYS A 167 14.71 -22.46 7.84
N TYR A 168 13.57 -22.50 8.54
CA TYR A 168 13.12 -23.63 9.36
C TYR A 168 12.77 -24.86 8.51
N GLN A 169 13.69 -25.83 8.40
CA GLN A 169 13.38 -27.15 7.84
C GLN A 169 13.92 -28.33 8.67
N ASN A 170 14.75 -28.15 9.71
CA ASN A 170 15.40 -29.28 10.38
C ASN A 170 15.23 -29.35 11.91
N LYS A 171 15.11 -30.59 12.42
CA LYS A 171 14.83 -30.97 13.83
C LYS A 171 15.85 -30.38 14.83
N ILE A 172 17.06 -30.10 14.37
CA ILE A 172 18.16 -29.51 15.16
C ILE A 172 17.89 -28.05 15.54
N SER A 173 17.24 -27.24 14.69
CA SER A 173 16.95 -25.83 15.01
C SER A 173 15.93 -25.69 16.15
N LYS A 174 15.00 -26.66 16.28
CA LYS A 174 14.05 -26.72 17.39
C LYS A 174 14.72 -27.06 18.73
N ILE A 175 15.73 -27.94 18.72
CA ILE A 175 16.48 -28.32 19.94
C ILE A 175 17.35 -27.16 20.40
N ILE A 176 18.02 -26.46 19.47
CA ILE A 176 18.82 -25.27 19.79
C ILE A 176 17.92 -24.16 20.38
N PHE A 177 16.75 -23.94 19.79
CA PHE A 177 15.78 -22.97 20.31
C PHE A 177 15.30 -23.31 21.72
N PHE A 178 15.02 -24.59 21.98
CA PHE A 178 14.62 -25.06 23.32
C PHE A 178 15.75 -24.90 24.35
N GLY A 179 16.99 -25.17 23.96
CA GLY A 179 18.17 -24.95 24.81
C GLY A 179 18.39 -23.48 25.18
N ILE A 180 18.19 -22.57 24.21
CA ILE A 180 18.28 -21.12 24.45
C ILE A 180 17.17 -20.67 25.41
N ALA A 181 15.94 -21.13 25.22
CA ALA A 181 14.82 -20.79 26.11
C ALA A 181 15.06 -21.24 27.57
N ILE A 182 15.58 -22.46 27.77
CA ILE A 182 15.95 -22.96 29.10
C ILE A 182 17.11 -22.16 29.71
N SER A 183 18.13 -21.85 28.92
CA SER A 183 19.26 -21.05 29.41
C SER A 183 18.82 -19.66 29.84
N SER A 184 17.94 -19.01 29.08
CA SER A 184 17.36 -17.71 29.45
C SER A 184 16.54 -17.81 30.74
N LEU A 185 15.78 -18.90 30.93
CA LEU A 185 15.00 -19.14 32.15
C LEU A 185 15.90 -19.33 33.39
N ILE A 186 17.02 -20.05 33.26
CA ILE A 186 17.98 -20.26 34.35
C ILE A 186 18.68 -18.95 34.74
N SER A 187 19.12 -18.15 33.76
CA SER A 187 19.68 -16.82 34.02
C SER A 187 18.68 -15.90 34.72
N LEU A 188 17.38 -16.05 34.41
CA LEU A 188 16.29 -15.31 35.03
C LEU A 188 16.08 -15.67 36.51
N VAL A 189 16.10 -16.96 36.85
CA VAL A 189 16.03 -17.44 38.24
C VAL A 189 17.23 -16.94 39.03
N PHE A 190 18.41 -16.90 38.40
CA PHE A 190 19.63 -16.39 39.01
C PHE A 190 19.56 -14.88 39.29
N ILE A 191 19.06 -14.07 38.34
CA ILE A 191 18.86 -12.62 38.52
C ILE A 191 17.80 -12.33 39.59
N ALA A 192 16.71 -13.09 39.62
CA ALA A 192 15.70 -12.96 40.68
C ALA A 192 16.26 -13.32 42.06
N GLY A 193 17.12 -14.34 42.15
CA GLY A 193 17.85 -14.69 43.37
C GLY A 193 18.81 -13.60 43.84
N ILE A 194 19.55 -12.99 42.91
CA ILE A 194 20.41 -11.84 43.20
C ILE A 194 19.59 -10.64 43.71
N LEU A 195 18.46 -10.33 43.07
CA LEU A 195 17.60 -9.23 43.48
C LEU A 195 16.96 -9.47 44.86
N LEU A 196 16.69 -10.72 45.24
CA LEU A 196 16.24 -11.07 46.59
C LEU A 196 17.34 -10.87 47.65
N ILE A 197 18.60 -11.14 47.31
CA ILE A 197 19.75 -10.90 48.21
C ILE A 197 19.96 -9.40 48.47
N PHE A 198 19.65 -8.52 47.51
CA PHE A 198 19.79 -7.07 47.65
C PHE A 198 18.59 -6.36 48.31
N ASN A 199 17.69 -7.11 48.96
CA ASN A 199 16.55 -6.57 49.70
C ASN A 199 15.64 -5.67 48.85
N THR A 200 15.52 -6.01 47.55
CA THR A 200 14.70 -5.28 46.59
C THR A 200 13.22 -5.47 46.95
N PRO A 201 12.36 -4.41 46.89
CA PRO A 201 10.96 -4.54 47.29
C PRO A 201 10.25 -5.67 46.51
N PRO A 202 9.48 -6.55 47.16
CA PRO A 202 8.88 -7.73 46.54
C PRO A 202 8.05 -7.44 45.28
N PHE A 203 7.42 -6.26 45.22
CA PHE A 203 6.61 -5.84 44.08
C PHE A 203 7.46 -5.61 42.81
N VAL A 204 8.71 -5.16 42.94
CA VAL A 204 9.61 -4.94 41.78
C VAL A 204 10.06 -6.26 41.17
N VAL A 205 10.30 -7.27 42.03
CA VAL A 205 10.63 -8.64 41.59
C VAL A 205 9.41 -9.28 40.92
N LEU A 206 8.23 -9.16 41.52
CA LEU A 206 6.98 -9.68 40.95
C LEU A 206 6.61 -9.01 39.61
N PHE A 207 6.78 -7.69 39.50
CA PHE A 207 6.50 -6.94 38.28
C PHE A 207 7.48 -7.31 37.15
N SER A 208 8.77 -7.47 37.47
CA SER A 208 9.78 -7.91 36.51
C SER A 208 9.50 -9.34 36.02
N CYS A 209 9.12 -10.25 36.92
CA CYS A 209 8.72 -11.60 36.57
C CYS A 209 7.46 -11.64 35.70
N ALA A 210 6.47 -10.79 35.95
CA ALA A 210 5.21 -10.74 35.19
C ALA A 210 5.40 -10.22 33.75
N ILE A 211 6.22 -9.17 33.56
CA ILE A 211 6.58 -8.66 32.23
C ILE A 211 7.31 -9.76 31.44
N LEU A 212 8.24 -10.45 32.08
CA LEU A 212 9.06 -11.46 31.41
C LEU A 212 8.27 -12.73 31.09
N PHE A 213 7.34 -13.15 31.95
CA PHE A 213 6.40 -14.24 31.65
C PHE A 213 5.49 -13.90 30.46
N SER A 214 5.05 -12.64 30.38
CA SER A 214 4.23 -12.15 29.26
C SER A 214 5.02 -12.13 27.95
N CYS A 215 6.29 -11.71 27.97
CA CYS A 215 7.17 -11.78 26.80
C CYS A 215 7.42 -13.23 26.34
N LEU A 216 7.68 -14.17 27.27
CA LEU A 216 7.89 -15.58 26.95
C LEU A 216 6.62 -16.22 26.35
N TYR A 217 5.45 -15.93 26.92
CA TYR A 217 4.16 -16.40 26.43
C TYR A 217 3.87 -15.92 24.99
N LEU A 218 4.21 -14.67 24.68
CA LEU A 218 4.03 -14.11 23.33
C LEU A 218 5.00 -14.70 22.29
N VAL A 219 6.24 -15.01 22.69
CA VAL A 219 7.20 -15.72 21.81
C VAL A 219 6.69 -17.13 21.49
N ILE A 220 6.11 -17.82 22.47
CA ILE A 220 5.52 -19.15 22.29
C ILE A 220 4.29 -19.08 21.35
N LEU A 221 3.42 -18.09 21.51
CA LEU A 221 2.26 -17.90 20.65
C LEU A 221 2.62 -17.56 19.20
N LYS A 222 3.66 -16.74 18.99
CA LYS A 222 4.06 -16.30 17.65
C LYS A 222 4.81 -17.39 16.87
N THR A 223 5.45 -18.33 17.56
CA THR A 223 6.25 -19.38 16.91
C THR A 223 5.45 -20.64 16.54
N TRP A 224 4.32 -20.94 17.18
CA TRP A 224 3.61 -22.23 17.01
C TRP A 224 2.21 -22.04 16.40
N LYS A 225 2.11 -22.24 15.08
CA LYS A 225 0.94 -21.94 14.23
C LYS A 225 -0.18 -23.01 14.20
N ASN A 226 -0.23 -23.94 15.16
CA ASN A 226 -1.20 -25.05 15.13
C ASN A 226 -2.30 -24.89 16.21
N PRO A 227 -3.60 -24.79 15.85
CA PRO A 227 -4.68 -24.46 16.79
C PRO A 227 -4.92 -25.48 17.91
N ASP A 228 -4.60 -26.76 17.72
CA ASP A 228 -4.85 -27.79 18.75
C ASP A 228 -3.88 -27.73 19.94
N THR A 229 -2.71 -27.11 19.75
CA THR A 229 -1.70 -26.94 20.82
C THR A 229 -2.02 -25.74 21.73
N LEU A 230 -2.77 -24.76 21.22
CA LEU A 230 -3.26 -23.61 22.00
C LEU A 230 -4.18 -24.05 23.15
N LYS A 231 -4.99 -25.10 22.93
CA LYS A 231 -5.82 -25.72 23.98
C LYS A 231 -5.00 -26.36 25.09
N ILE A 232 -3.86 -26.98 24.76
CA ILE A 232 -2.97 -27.59 25.75
C ILE A 232 -2.21 -26.53 26.56
N ALA A 233 -1.80 -25.42 25.92
CA ALA A 233 -1.21 -24.28 26.61
C ALA A 233 -2.18 -23.60 27.58
N LEU A 234 -3.46 -23.48 27.19
CA LEU A 234 -4.55 -23.00 28.06
C LEU A 234 -4.82 -23.95 29.24
N LEU A 235 -4.80 -25.28 29.00
CA LEU A 235 -4.97 -26.28 30.05
C LEU A 235 -3.81 -26.32 31.06
N LEU A 236 -2.56 -26.13 30.61
CA LEU A 236 -1.39 -26.05 31.48
C LEU A 236 -1.36 -24.74 32.30
N GLY A 237 -1.83 -23.62 31.73
CA GLY A 237 -1.99 -22.36 32.44
C GLY A 237 -3.03 -22.41 33.57
N CYS A 238 -4.13 -23.15 33.38
CA CYS A 238 -5.17 -23.33 34.40
C CYS A 238 -4.79 -24.37 35.47
N GLY A 239 -3.93 -25.35 35.16
CA GLY A 239 -3.56 -26.45 36.06
C GLY A 239 -2.67 -26.06 37.26
N LEU A 240 -1.93 -24.96 37.18
CA LEU A 240 -1.03 -24.50 38.26
C LEU A 240 -1.72 -23.63 39.33
N ALA A 241 -2.97 -23.23 39.14
CA ALA A 241 -3.71 -22.37 40.06
C ALA A 241 -4.38 -23.13 41.24
N SER A 242 -4.13 -24.43 41.40
CA SER A 242 -4.82 -25.29 42.37
C SER A 242 -3.90 -25.87 43.45
N PHE A 243 -3.42 -25.03 44.38
CA PHE A 243 -3.00 -25.47 45.72
C PHE A 243 -3.48 -24.46 46.78
N LYS A 244 -4.33 -24.92 47.70
CA LYS A 244 -5.03 -24.12 48.73
C LYS A 244 -4.20 -23.97 50.01
N LEU A 245 -4.23 -22.78 50.63
CA LEU A 245 -4.73 -22.49 52.00
C LEU A 245 -4.84 -20.95 52.23
N ILE A 246 -5.84 -20.52 52.99
CA ILE A 246 -6.62 -19.24 52.99
C ILE A 246 -6.19 -18.29 54.15
N PRO A 247 -6.53 -16.96 54.27
CA PRO A 247 -6.99 -15.91 53.33
C PRO A 247 -6.20 -14.57 53.40
N ILE A 248 -6.11 -13.82 52.28
CA ILE A 248 -6.18 -12.34 52.31
C ILE A 248 -7.09 -11.87 51.15
N SER A 249 -8.30 -11.46 51.49
CA SER A 249 -9.42 -11.10 50.61
C SER A 249 -9.33 -9.71 49.96
N ILE A 250 -8.12 -9.17 49.76
CA ILE A 250 -7.91 -7.89 49.05
C ILE A 250 -7.08 -8.08 47.76
N SER A 251 -6.23 -9.11 47.71
CA SER A 251 -5.39 -9.40 46.53
C SER A 251 -6.20 -9.96 45.34
N PHE A 252 -7.27 -10.71 45.61
CA PHE A 252 -8.08 -11.33 44.56
C PHE A 252 -8.91 -10.31 43.76
N PHE A 253 -9.34 -9.20 44.39
CA PHE A 253 -10.09 -8.14 43.71
C PHE A 253 -9.17 -7.25 42.87
N MET A 254 -7.94 -7.00 43.34
CA MET A 254 -6.95 -6.23 42.58
C MET A 254 -6.42 -6.98 41.37
N ASN A 255 -6.16 -8.30 41.47
CA ASN A 255 -5.72 -9.08 40.30
C ASN A 255 -6.80 -9.20 39.21
N TYR A 256 -8.07 -9.32 39.58
CA TYR A 256 -9.17 -9.39 38.60
C TYR A 256 -9.39 -8.07 37.85
N LEU A 257 -9.20 -6.93 38.52
CA LEU A 257 -9.17 -5.61 37.88
C LEU A 257 -7.93 -5.47 37.00
N PHE A 258 -6.76 -5.85 37.49
CA PHE A 258 -5.49 -5.71 36.75
C PHE A 258 -5.46 -6.56 35.47
N ASP A 259 -5.96 -7.80 35.52
CA ASP A 259 -6.06 -8.69 34.36
C ASP A 259 -7.10 -8.21 33.34
N GLY A 260 -8.23 -7.64 33.82
CA GLY A 260 -9.23 -7.00 32.97
C GLY A 260 -8.68 -5.75 32.26
N TYR A 261 -7.85 -4.96 32.93
CA TYR A 261 -7.24 -3.74 32.37
C TYR A 261 -6.10 -4.03 31.39
N LEU A 262 -5.23 -4.98 31.70
CA LEU A 262 -4.23 -5.48 30.75
C LEU A 262 -4.92 -6.06 29.51
N GLY A 263 -5.99 -6.83 29.71
CA GLY A 263 -6.84 -7.31 28.61
C GLY A 263 -7.40 -6.17 27.76
N MET A 264 -7.85 -5.06 28.37
CA MET A 264 -8.37 -3.90 27.63
C MET A 264 -7.28 -3.12 26.89
N ILE A 265 -6.09 -2.95 27.47
CA ILE A 265 -4.93 -2.34 26.81
C ILE A 265 -4.49 -3.21 25.62
N PHE A 266 -4.37 -4.52 25.80
CA PHE A 266 -4.07 -5.45 24.70
C PHE A 266 -5.16 -5.45 23.63
N PHE A 267 -6.43 -5.32 24.01
CA PHE A 267 -7.56 -5.21 23.07
C PHE A 267 -7.51 -3.91 22.27
N ILE A 268 -7.14 -2.78 22.88
CA ILE A 268 -6.95 -1.49 22.18
C ILE A 268 -5.73 -1.55 21.24
N ILE A 269 -4.63 -2.17 21.67
CA ILE A 269 -3.43 -2.38 20.83
C ILE A 269 -3.77 -3.30 19.64
N TYR A 270 -4.53 -4.37 19.89
CA TYR A 270 -4.93 -5.35 18.89
C TYR A 270 -5.92 -4.78 17.86
N ILE A 271 -6.90 -3.98 18.30
CA ILE A 271 -7.90 -3.35 17.41
C ILE A 271 -7.33 -2.13 16.67
N GLY A 272 -6.47 -1.35 17.30
CA GLY A 272 -6.00 -0.07 16.75
C GLY A 272 -4.81 -0.16 15.79
N GLN A 273 -4.20 -1.34 15.62
CA GLN A 273 -2.89 -1.49 14.97
C GLN A 273 -1.86 -0.43 15.46
N ILE A 274 -1.96 -0.04 16.73
CA ILE A 274 -1.07 0.97 17.30
C ILE A 274 0.32 0.35 17.35
N ASN A 275 1.29 1.03 16.73
CA ASN A 275 2.68 0.61 16.72
C ASN A 275 3.13 0.28 18.16
N MET A 276 3.78 -0.88 18.35
CA MET A 276 4.11 -1.42 19.67
C MET A 276 4.90 -0.43 20.54
N ALA A 277 5.69 0.45 19.90
CA ALA A 277 6.40 1.54 20.57
C ALA A 277 5.47 2.58 21.20
N VAL A 278 4.38 2.95 20.52
CA VAL A 278 3.37 3.91 21.01
C VAL A 278 2.56 3.31 22.16
N ALA A 279 2.23 2.02 22.06
CA ALA A 279 1.57 1.28 23.13
C ALA A 279 2.41 1.24 24.43
N LEU A 280 3.72 0.98 24.29
CA LEU A 280 4.66 0.99 25.41
C LEU A 280 4.80 2.39 26.03
N LEU A 281 4.77 3.46 25.22
CA LEU A 281 4.82 4.84 25.70
C LEU A 281 3.54 5.30 26.41
N ILE A 282 2.37 4.81 25.98
CA ILE A 282 1.07 5.19 26.56
C ILE A 282 0.78 4.44 27.88
N SER A 283 1.30 3.22 28.02
CA SER A 283 1.00 2.36 29.18
C SER A 283 1.32 2.96 30.57
N PRO A 284 2.46 3.64 30.81
CA PRO A 284 2.76 4.23 32.12
C PRO A 284 1.84 5.41 32.42
N LEU A 285 1.40 6.10 31.38
CA LEU A 285 0.61 7.30 31.46
C LEU A 285 -0.86 6.98 31.78
N ILE A 286 -1.40 5.88 31.25
CA ILE A 286 -2.69 5.31 31.66
C ILE A 286 -2.63 4.87 33.13
N VAL A 287 -1.52 4.23 33.55
CA VAL A 287 -1.34 3.81 34.96
C VAL A 287 -1.34 5.02 35.89
N VAL A 288 -0.67 6.11 35.51
CA VAL A 288 -0.72 7.38 36.27
C VAL A 288 -2.15 7.93 36.33
N LEU A 289 -2.86 8.01 35.21
CA LEU A 289 -4.24 8.50 35.14
C LEU A 289 -5.22 7.70 36.03
N VAL A 290 -5.05 6.38 36.09
CA VAL A 290 -5.94 5.48 36.85
C VAL A 290 -5.60 5.44 38.35
N THR A 291 -4.31 5.56 38.70
CA THR A 291 -3.87 5.44 40.11
C THR A 291 -3.92 6.75 40.89
N THR A 292 -3.91 7.90 40.21
CA THR A 292 -4.02 9.18 40.90
C THR A 292 -5.46 9.46 41.32
N LYS A 293 -5.70 9.66 42.63
CA LYS A 293 -6.97 10.22 43.12
C LYS A 293 -7.20 11.58 42.45
N PHE A 294 -8.15 11.60 41.52
CA PHE A 294 -8.48 12.74 40.66
C PHE A 294 -8.60 14.08 41.40
N ARG A 295 -9.07 14.04 42.65
CA ARG A 295 -9.35 15.23 43.46
C ARG A 295 -8.11 15.88 44.11
N GLU A 296 -7.02 15.14 44.31
CA GLU A 296 -5.85 15.61 45.06
C GLU A 296 -4.68 16.03 44.16
N ASN A 297 -4.65 15.58 42.90
CA ASN A 297 -3.52 15.81 41.98
C ASN A 297 -3.97 16.23 40.57
N LEU A 298 -4.91 17.18 40.49
CA LEU A 298 -5.39 17.76 39.23
C LEU A 298 -4.26 18.21 38.27
N PRO A 299 -3.15 18.84 38.74
CA PRO A 299 -2.06 19.25 37.83
C PRO A 299 -1.38 18.06 37.15
N LEU A 300 -1.21 16.95 37.87
CA LEU A 300 -0.57 15.74 37.35
C LEU A 300 -1.46 15.04 36.32
N PHE A 301 -2.77 15.03 36.57
CA PHE A 301 -3.77 14.49 35.65
C PHE A 301 -3.81 15.28 34.33
N VAL A 302 -3.81 16.62 34.41
CA VAL A 302 -3.77 17.50 33.22
C VAL A 302 -2.46 17.31 32.45
N ALA A 303 -1.31 17.23 33.14
CA ALA A 303 -0.02 16.97 32.50
C ALA A 303 0.01 15.62 31.77
N ALA A 304 -0.57 14.58 32.37
CA ALA A 304 -0.69 13.28 31.73
C ALA A 304 -1.52 13.37 30.43
N ILE A 305 -2.71 13.98 30.46
CA ILE A 305 -3.54 14.15 29.26
C ILE A 305 -2.80 14.90 28.15
N ILE A 306 -2.09 15.99 28.50
CA ILE A 306 -1.30 16.76 27.53
C ILE A 306 -0.20 15.89 26.90
N CYS A 307 0.53 15.11 27.71
CA CYS A 307 1.53 14.17 27.19
C CYS A 307 0.91 13.11 26.27
N LEU A 308 -0.28 12.58 26.60
CA LEU A 308 -0.99 11.63 25.73
C LEU A 308 -1.32 12.27 24.38
N LEU A 309 -1.85 13.50 24.39
CA LEU A 309 -2.21 14.25 23.18
C LEU A 309 -0.98 14.54 22.32
N ILE A 310 0.15 14.91 22.93
CA ILE A 310 1.42 15.12 22.21
C ILE A 310 1.90 13.80 21.59
N ILE A 311 1.87 12.69 22.32
CA ILE A 311 2.26 11.37 21.79
C ILE A 311 1.36 10.99 20.61
N LEU A 312 0.05 11.22 20.70
CA LEU A 312 -0.89 10.96 19.61
C LEU A 312 -0.63 11.84 18.38
N LEU A 313 -0.38 13.15 18.58
CA LEU A 313 -0.02 14.09 17.51
C LEU A 313 1.30 13.72 16.82
N VAL A 314 2.33 13.39 17.60
CA VAL A 314 3.63 12.93 17.08
C VAL A 314 3.49 11.60 16.36
N SER A 315 2.69 10.67 16.89
CA SER A 315 2.45 9.38 16.24
C SER A 315 1.70 9.55 14.90
N PHE A 316 0.71 10.45 14.86
CA PHE A 316 -0.05 10.73 13.64
C PHE A 316 0.84 11.38 12.56
N THR A 317 1.63 12.38 12.94
CA THR A 317 2.60 13.02 12.02
C THR A 317 3.68 12.06 11.56
N TYR A 318 4.16 11.16 12.41
CA TYR A 318 5.14 10.14 12.04
C TYR A 318 4.61 9.14 11.00
N ILE A 319 3.34 8.71 11.13
CA ILE A 319 2.70 7.79 10.17
C ILE A 319 2.54 8.46 8.80
N GLU A 320 2.20 9.74 8.76
CA GLU A 320 2.04 10.48 7.50
C GLU A 320 3.38 10.75 6.80
N MET A 321 4.47 10.85 7.57
CA MET A 321 5.82 11.08 7.05
C MET A 321 6.55 9.81 6.59
N SER A 322 6.11 8.61 6.95
CA SER A 322 6.81 7.36 6.60
C SER A 322 6.33 6.70 5.30
N LYS A 323 5.60 7.41 4.43
CA LYS A 323 5.20 6.85 3.13
C LYS A 323 6.44 6.69 2.26
N GLU A 324 6.85 5.45 2.04
CA GLU A 324 7.93 5.13 1.10
C GLU A 324 7.54 5.63 -0.29
N LYS A 325 8.41 6.46 -0.89
CA LYS A 325 8.25 6.93 -2.26
C LYS A 325 9.16 6.11 -3.15
N THR A 326 8.58 5.63 -4.24
CA THR A 326 9.32 4.95 -5.30
C THR A 326 9.43 5.88 -6.49
N GLU A 327 10.62 5.94 -7.08
CA GLU A 327 10.91 6.66 -8.31
C GLU A 327 11.31 5.65 -9.39
N LEU A 328 10.67 5.77 -10.55
CA LEU A 328 10.94 4.99 -11.75
C LEU A 328 11.41 5.91 -12.85
N ILE A 329 12.51 5.55 -13.52
CA ILE A 329 13.00 6.32 -14.68
C ILE A 329 12.74 5.52 -15.95
N PHE A 330 11.92 6.10 -16.80
CA PHE A 330 11.53 5.59 -18.09
C PHE A 330 12.37 6.24 -19.19
N GLU A 331 12.90 5.42 -20.09
CA GLU A 331 13.57 5.86 -21.31
C GLU A 331 12.64 5.66 -22.51
N LEU A 332 12.42 6.74 -23.27
CA LEU A 332 11.60 6.74 -24.48
C LEU A 332 12.45 6.37 -25.69
N ASN A 333 11.90 5.54 -26.58
CA ASN A 333 12.59 5.12 -27.81
C ASN A 333 12.81 6.26 -28.83
N LYS A 334 12.13 7.39 -28.66
CA LYS A 334 12.28 8.61 -29.45
C LYS A 334 11.99 9.84 -28.60
N SER A 335 12.55 10.97 -28.99
CA SER A 335 12.14 12.26 -28.43
C SER A 335 10.73 12.61 -28.89
N LEU A 336 9.93 13.16 -27.98
CA LEU A 336 8.54 13.55 -28.22
C LEU A 336 8.41 15.07 -28.25
N ASN A 337 7.53 15.57 -29.11
CA ASN A 337 7.19 16.99 -29.05
C ASN A 337 6.33 17.30 -27.80
N PRO A 338 6.15 18.57 -27.39
CA PRO A 338 5.42 18.91 -26.16
C PRO A 338 3.96 18.41 -26.11
N ALA A 339 3.28 18.28 -27.25
CA ALA A 339 1.92 17.77 -27.31
C ALA A 339 1.89 16.24 -27.12
N GLU A 340 2.78 15.53 -27.79
CA GLU A 340 2.97 14.08 -27.61
C GLU A 340 3.42 13.75 -26.19
N MET A 341 4.38 14.49 -25.62
CA MET A 341 4.86 14.30 -24.26
C MET A 341 3.73 14.47 -23.24
N LYS A 342 2.82 15.43 -23.46
CA LYS A 342 1.63 15.60 -22.61
C LYS A 342 0.72 14.37 -22.66
N ILE A 343 0.48 13.83 -23.86
CA ILE A 343 -0.33 12.61 -24.05
C ILE A 343 0.34 11.41 -23.38
N GLU A 344 1.65 11.24 -23.57
CA GLU A 344 2.47 10.21 -22.94
C GLU A 344 2.33 10.23 -21.41
N LYS A 345 2.52 11.41 -20.80
CA LYS A 345 2.33 11.61 -19.36
C LYS A 345 0.91 11.27 -18.88
N GLU A 346 -0.12 11.68 -19.63
CA GLU A 346 -1.51 11.38 -19.28
C GLU A 346 -1.80 9.86 -19.34
N ILE A 347 -1.25 9.14 -20.31
CA ILE A 347 -1.39 7.68 -20.42
C ILE A 347 -0.65 6.98 -19.29
N ILE A 348 0.61 7.34 -19.03
CA ILE A 348 1.40 6.77 -17.93
C ILE A 348 0.68 7.02 -16.60
N LEU A 349 0.23 8.26 -16.33
CA LEU A 349 -0.50 8.60 -15.11
C LEU A 349 -1.75 7.72 -14.94
N LYS A 350 -2.52 7.52 -16.01
CA LYS A 350 -3.69 6.63 -15.99
C LYS A 350 -3.30 5.17 -15.73
N LYS A 351 -2.24 4.65 -16.35
CA LYS A 351 -1.73 3.28 -16.11
C LYS A 351 -1.39 3.09 -14.63
N PHE A 352 -0.64 4.03 -14.04
CA PHE A 352 -0.29 3.98 -12.62
C PHE A 352 -1.52 4.08 -11.69
N ASN A 353 -2.49 4.94 -12.02
CA ASN A 353 -3.72 5.05 -11.23
C ASN A 353 -4.56 3.76 -11.30
N ILE A 354 -4.63 3.11 -12.46
CA ILE A 354 -5.32 1.81 -12.63
C ILE A 354 -4.63 0.74 -11.78
N LEU A 355 -3.29 0.72 -11.74
CA LEU A 355 -2.49 -0.15 -10.88
C LEU A 355 -2.68 0.13 -9.37
N GLY A 356 -3.41 1.19 -9.01
CA GLY A 356 -3.75 1.53 -7.63
C GLY A 356 -2.65 2.28 -6.89
N PHE A 357 -1.72 2.91 -7.62
CA PHE A 357 -0.73 3.82 -7.04
C PHE A 357 -1.38 5.17 -6.72
N ASP A 358 -0.99 5.76 -5.59
CA ASP A 358 -1.43 7.08 -5.13
C ASP A 358 -0.27 8.09 -5.27
N ASP A 359 -0.60 9.38 -5.31
CA ASP A 359 0.38 10.49 -5.36
C ASP A 359 1.39 10.42 -6.53
N VAL A 360 0.95 9.87 -7.68
CA VAL A 360 1.76 9.73 -8.89
C VAL A 360 2.12 11.12 -9.44
N LYS A 361 3.42 11.38 -9.59
CA LYS A 361 3.96 12.57 -10.24
C LYS A 361 4.89 12.16 -11.37
N ILE A 362 4.79 12.88 -12.48
CA ILE A 362 5.61 12.60 -13.65
C ILE A 362 6.39 13.88 -14.00
N SER A 363 7.71 13.80 -13.90
CA SER A 363 8.64 14.87 -14.25
C SER A 363 9.43 14.50 -15.52
N GLU A 364 9.68 15.50 -16.35
CA GLU A 364 10.65 15.38 -17.45
C GLU A 364 12.05 15.60 -16.84
N GLN A 365 12.98 14.67 -17.10
CA GLN A 365 14.39 14.86 -16.70
C GLN A 365 15.24 15.31 -17.88
N GLU A 366 15.19 14.57 -18.99
CA GLU A 366 15.91 14.81 -20.25
C GLU A 366 14.94 14.64 -21.45
N ASP A 367 15.36 14.98 -22.67
CA ASP A 367 14.51 14.99 -23.89
C ASP A 367 13.81 13.64 -24.20
N ASN A 368 14.29 12.54 -23.62
CA ASN A 368 13.75 11.19 -23.78
C ASN A 368 13.61 10.44 -22.45
N LYS A 369 13.60 11.12 -21.30
CA LYS A 369 13.47 10.47 -19.99
C LYS A 369 12.34 11.06 -19.14
N LEU A 370 11.52 10.16 -18.61
CA LEU A 370 10.44 10.48 -17.68
C LEU A 370 10.73 9.85 -16.32
N ALA A 371 10.76 10.66 -15.28
CA ALA A 371 10.79 10.17 -13.91
C ALA A 371 9.35 10.14 -13.36
N VAL A 372 8.98 9.01 -12.79
CA VAL A 372 7.67 8.78 -12.19
C VAL A 372 7.86 8.47 -10.71
N GLU A 373 7.50 9.44 -9.88
CA GLU A 373 7.42 9.27 -8.44
C GLU A 373 6.00 8.81 -8.08
N PHE A 374 5.87 7.80 -7.23
CA PHE A 374 4.58 7.34 -6.76
C PHE A 374 4.67 6.75 -5.37
N SER A 375 3.51 6.65 -4.72
CA SER A 375 3.38 6.03 -3.41
C SER A 375 2.38 4.89 -3.44
N CYS A 376 2.59 3.96 -2.52
CA CYS A 376 1.77 2.78 -2.36
C CYS A 376 0.54 3.08 -1.50
N ARG A 377 -0.66 2.77 -2.00
CA ARG A 377 -1.90 2.87 -1.20
C ARG A 377 -1.90 1.89 -0.02
N SER A 378 -1.29 0.72 -0.18
CA SER A 378 -1.14 -0.28 0.89
C SER A 378 0.17 -1.06 0.74
N GLU A 379 0.76 -1.47 1.88
CA GLU A 379 1.95 -2.35 1.88
C GLU A 379 1.69 -3.68 1.17
N SER A 380 0.46 -4.21 1.25
CA SER A 380 0.11 -5.46 0.56
C SER A 380 0.10 -5.33 -0.97
N ASN A 381 -0.21 -4.14 -1.50
CA ASN A 381 -0.17 -3.92 -2.95
C ASN A 381 1.27 -3.79 -3.44
N CYS A 382 2.13 -3.07 -2.71
CA CYS A 382 3.50 -2.84 -3.15
C CYS A 382 4.50 -3.96 -2.89
N ASN A 383 4.25 -4.81 -1.90
CA ASN A 383 5.10 -5.99 -1.70
C ASN A 383 4.85 -7.06 -2.77
N ASN A 384 3.71 -7.00 -3.48
CA ASN A 384 3.32 -7.99 -4.49
C ASN A 384 3.46 -7.48 -5.92
N LEU A 385 3.32 -6.16 -6.16
CA LEU A 385 3.65 -5.52 -7.44
C LEU A 385 5.17 -5.56 -7.62
N GLN A 386 5.64 -6.67 -8.18
CA GLN A 386 7.03 -6.83 -8.57
C GLN A 386 7.34 -5.81 -9.67
N GLU A 387 8.55 -5.26 -9.67
CA GLU A 387 9.13 -4.46 -10.76
C GLU A 387 8.75 -5.03 -12.15
N TYR A 388 8.73 -6.35 -12.26
CA TYR A 388 8.27 -7.11 -13.42
C TYR A 388 6.85 -6.76 -13.91
N GLU A 389 5.86 -6.57 -13.03
CA GLU A 389 4.49 -6.24 -13.44
C GLU A 389 4.41 -4.81 -13.99
N ILE A 390 5.10 -3.87 -13.35
CA ILE A 390 5.18 -2.49 -13.83
C ILE A 390 5.91 -2.46 -15.18
N GLU A 391 7.06 -3.14 -15.29
CA GLU A 391 7.79 -3.28 -16.55
C GLU A 391 6.93 -3.88 -17.64
N THR A 392 6.22 -4.98 -17.34
CA THR A 392 5.36 -5.65 -18.32
C THR A 392 4.27 -4.70 -18.82
N VAL A 393 3.59 -3.98 -17.91
CA VAL A 393 2.49 -3.06 -18.28
C VAL A 393 3.00 -1.80 -19.00
N MET A 394 4.18 -1.31 -18.63
CA MET A 394 4.75 -0.09 -19.21
C MET A 394 5.42 -0.35 -20.55
N ASN A 395 5.99 -1.54 -20.76
CA ASN A 395 6.58 -1.92 -22.04
C ASN A 395 5.52 -2.19 -23.12
N LEU A 396 4.26 -2.40 -22.74
CA LEU A 396 3.15 -2.48 -23.69
C LEU A 396 2.89 -1.11 -24.31
N ASN A 397 3.10 -1.01 -25.63
CA ASN A 397 2.82 0.21 -26.39
C ASN A 397 1.32 0.48 -26.45
N GLY A 398 0.50 -0.57 -26.36
CA GLY A 398 -0.96 -0.46 -26.31
C GLY A 398 -1.60 -0.34 -27.70
N ASN A 399 -0.98 -0.90 -28.75
CA ASN A 399 -1.59 -1.03 -30.06
C ASN A 399 -2.67 -2.12 -30.01
N PHE A 400 -3.85 -1.76 -29.55
CA PHE A 400 -5.02 -2.63 -29.60
C PHE A 400 -5.63 -2.68 -30.99
N GLU A 401 -5.98 -3.88 -31.43
CA GLU A 401 -6.62 -4.11 -32.73
C GLU A 401 -7.55 -5.33 -32.64
N GLU A 402 -8.80 -5.18 -33.09
CA GLU A 402 -9.71 -6.30 -33.31
C GLU A 402 -9.82 -6.62 -34.80
N ARG A 403 -9.73 -7.90 -35.15
CA ARG A 403 -9.90 -8.39 -36.52
C ARG A 403 -10.94 -9.50 -36.59
N ILE A 404 -11.64 -9.59 -37.71
CA ILE A 404 -12.54 -10.72 -38.00
C ILE A 404 -12.20 -11.24 -39.39
N ASP A 405 -11.74 -12.50 -39.46
CA ASP A 405 -11.17 -13.11 -40.67
C ASP A 405 -10.03 -12.27 -41.28
N GLY A 406 -9.22 -11.67 -40.41
CA GLY A 406 -8.06 -10.86 -40.78
C GLY A 406 -8.36 -9.49 -41.37
N VAL A 407 -9.61 -9.03 -41.34
CA VAL A 407 -9.99 -7.65 -41.64
C VAL A 407 -10.13 -6.87 -40.35
N VAL A 408 -9.55 -5.68 -40.28
CA VAL A 408 -9.59 -4.83 -39.09
C VAL A 408 -11.00 -4.30 -38.87
N ALA A 409 -11.55 -4.60 -37.69
CA ALA A 409 -12.84 -4.11 -37.25
C ALA A 409 -12.67 -2.85 -36.39
N VAL A 410 -11.74 -2.85 -35.42
CA VAL A 410 -11.58 -1.79 -34.41
C VAL A 410 -10.11 -1.54 -34.07
N TYR A 411 -9.73 -0.28 -33.90
CA TYR A 411 -8.43 0.15 -33.37
C TYR A 411 -8.54 0.68 -31.92
N GLY A 412 -7.45 0.64 -31.17
CA GLY A 412 -7.38 1.05 -29.77
C GLY A 412 -7.67 2.54 -29.50
N ASP A 413 -7.42 3.41 -30.46
CA ASP A 413 -7.72 4.85 -30.38
C ASP A 413 -9.18 5.19 -30.71
N GLU A 414 -9.94 4.22 -31.22
CA GLU A 414 -11.37 4.36 -31.54
C GLU A 414 -12.28 3.80 -30.45
N ILE A 415 -11.71 3.29 -29.36
CA ILE A 415 -12.45 2.77 -28.21
C ILE A 415 -12.33 3.67 -26.99
N SER A 416 -13.35 3.63 -26.16
CA SER A 416 -13.32 4.19 -24.82
C SER A 416 -13.78 3.15 -23.80
N ILE A 417 -13.03 3.02 -22.72
CA ILE A 417 -13.36 2.09 -21.64
C ILE A 417 -14.34 2.77 -20.69
N ASP A 418 -15.43 2.08 -20.36
CA ASP A 418 -16.32 2.53 -19.31
C ASP A 418 -15.75 2.12 -17.94
N TYR A 419 -15.10 3.06 -17.26
CA TYR A 419 -14.53 2.84 -15.92
C TYR A 419 -15.58 2.92 -14.80
N SER A 420 -16.87 3.10 -15.12
CA SER A 420 -17.92 3.07 -14.11
C SER A 420 -18.13 1.64 -13.57
N TYR A 421 -18.81 1.53 -12.44
CA TYR A 421 -19.21 0.24 -11.86
C TYR A 421 -20.11 -0.59 -12.79
N MET A 422 -20.69 0.00 -13.84
CA MET A 422 -21.46 -0.71 -14.88
C MET A 422 -20.57 -1.15 -16.05
N GLY A 423 -19.46 -0.46 -16.27
CA GLY A 423 -18.52 -0.72 -17.34
C GLY A 423 -17.49 -1.81 -17.03
N SER A 424 -17.35 -2.20 -15.75
CA SER A 424 -16.59 -3.40 -15.37
C SER A 424 -17.36 -4.17 -14.30
N VAL A 425 -17.77 -5.40 -14.64
CA VAL A 425 -18.68 -6.18 -13.80
C VAL A 425 -18.05 -7.53 -13.49
N ILE A 426 -18.02 -7.89 -12.20
CA ILE A 426 -17.73 -9.25 -11.74
C ILE A 426 -19.04 -9.86 -11.23
N SER A 427 -19.38 -11.04 -11.74
CA SER A 427 -20.56 -11.79 -11.35
C SER A 427 -20.16 -13.19 -10.88
N LYS A 428 -20.80 -13.67 -9.82
CA LYS A 428 -20.53 -15.00 -9.28
C LYS A 428 -21.03 -16.07 -10.25
N ALA A 429 -20.19 -17.05 -10.57
CA ALA A 429 -20.51 -18.23 -11.35
C ALA A 429 -20.48 -19.48 -10.45
N ALA A 430 -20.89 -20.64 -10.97
CA ALA A 430 -20.98 -21.88 -10.19
C ALA A 430 -19.63 -22.29 -9.55
N ASN A 431 -18.53 -22.15 -10.31
CA ASN A 431 -17.19 -22.59 -9.89
C ASN A 431 -16.15 -21.45 -9.92
N GLY A 432 -16.59 -20.19 -9.84
CA GLY A 432 -15.69 -19.04 -9.95
C GLY A 432 -16.44 -17.74 -10.20
N HIS A 433 -15.84 -16.84 -10.97
CA HIS A 433 -16.37 -15.51 -11.23
C HIS A 433 -16.28 -15.19 -12.73
N ASN A 434 -17.40 -14.86 -13.34
CA ASN A 434 -17.39 -14.25 -14.67
C ASN A 434 -17.06 -12.77 -14.51
N TRP A 435 -16.20 -12.26 -15.37
CA TRP A 435 -15.88 -10.84 -15.42
C TRP A 435 -16.14 -10.29 -16.83
N ARG A 436 -16.39 -8.99 -16.93
CA ARG A 436 -16.45 -8.28 -18.21
C ARG A 436 -15.96 -6.84 -18.10
N VAL A 437 -15.37 -6.33 -19.18
CA VAL A 437 -14.99 -4.94 -19.41
C VAL A 437 -15.77 -4.44 -20.64
N VAL A 438 -16.55 -3.38 -20.47
CA VAL A 438 -17.36 -2.76 -21.52
C VAL A 438 -16.51 -1.71 -22.22
N ILE A 439 -16.49 -1.81 -23.54
CA ILE A 439 -15.85 -0.86 -24.45
C ILE A 439 -16.93 -0.19 -25.30
N LYS A 440 -16.77 1.11 -25.52
CA LYS A 440 -17.61 1.89 -26.41
C LYS A 440 -16.80 2.29 -27.62
N HIS A 441 -17.31 1.95 -28.80
CA HIS A 441 -16.73 2.34 -30.06
C HIS A 441 -17.15 3.77 -30.40
N ASN A 442 -16.25 4.53 -31.01
CA ASN A 442 -16.64 5.73 -31.74
C ASN A 442 -17.49 5.34 -32.98
N GLU A 443 -18.02 6.34 -33.68
CA GLU A 443 -18.91 6.10 -34.83
C GLU A 443 -18.23 5.29 -35.95
N ASP A 444 -16.99 5.63 -36.31
CA ASP A 444 -16.24 4.97 -37.37
C ASP A 444 -15.98 3.49 -37.05
N ALA A 445 -15.49 3.19 -35.85
CA ALA A 445 -15.28 1.82 -35.39
C ALA A 445 -16.59 1.04 -35.27
N ALA A 446 -17.65 1.67 -34.77
CA ALA A 446 -18.95 1.02 -34.63
C ALA A 446 -19.49 0.56 -35.99
N CYS A 447 -19.42 1.44 -37.00
CA CYS A 447 -19.91 1.14 -38.34
C CYS A 447 -19.01 0.15 -39.08
N ARG A 448 -17.68 0.30 -39.00
CA ARG A 448 -16.73 -0.65 -39.60
C ARG A 448 -16.84 -2.04 -38.96
N PHE A 449 -16.98 -2.13 -37.64
CA PHE A 449 -17.26 -3.41 -36.98
C PHE A 449 -18.55 -4.02 -37.52
N GLY A 450 -19.63 -3.23 -37.63
CA GLY A 450 -20.90 -3.65 -38.20
C GLY A 450 -20.75 -4.25 -39.61
N GLU A 451 -20.01 -3.58 -40.49
CA GLU A 451 -19.72 -4.06 -41.84
C GLU A 451 -18.90 -5.37 -41.81
N VAL A 452 -17.77 -5.37 -41.11
CA VAL A 452 -16.82 -6.48 -41.08
C VAL A 452 -17.41 -7.74 -40.43
N ALA A 453 -18.29 -7.59 -39.44
CA ALA A 453 -18.91 -8.68 -38.69
C ALA A 453 -20.20 -9.24 -39.33
N THR A 454 -20.75 -8.57 -40.35
CA THR A 454 -22.00 -8.97 -40.98
C THR A 454 -21.90 -10.37 -41.60
N GLY A 455 -22.85 -11.24 -41.25
CA GLY A 455 -22.87 -12.63 -41.73
C GLY A 455 -21.80 -13.54 -41.11
N LYS A 456 -21.02 -13.05 -40.13
CA LYS A 456 -19.91 -13.78 -39.49
C LYS A 456 -20.22 -14.27 -38.08
N LYS A 457 -21.50 -14.37 -37.70
CA LYS A 457 -21.89 -14.95 -36.40
C LYS A 457 -21.26 -16.34 -36.25
N GLY A 458 -20.59 -16.58 -35.13
CA GLY A 458 -19.85 -17.83 -34.86
C GLY A 458 -18.38 -17.81 -35.30
N ARG A 459 -17.92 -16.76 -35.99
CA ARG A 459 -16.49 -16.56 -36.29
C ARG A 459 -15.77 -15.92 -35.09
N PRO A 460 -14.45 -16.14 -34.95
CA PRO A 460 -13.65 -15.48 -33.94
C PRO A 460 -13.48 -13.99 -34.22
N VAL A 461 -13.49 -13.19 -33.16
CA VAL A 461 -13.01 -11.80 -33.14
C VAL A 461 -11.63 -11.83 -32.53
N ASP A 462 -10.59 -11.71 -33.36
CA ASP A 462 -9.21 -11.76 -32.93
C ASP A 462 -8.80 -10.44 -32.30
N THR A 463 -8.46 -10.48 -31.02
CA THR A 463 -7.98 -9.31 -30.28
C THR A 463 -6.48 -9.36 -30.17
N PHE A 464 -5.80 -8.40 -30.80
CA PHE A 464 -4.37 -8.24 -30.72
C PHE A 464 -3.99 -7.08 -29.80
N ILE A 465 -2.86 -7.23 -29.12
CA ILE A 465 -2.16 -6.13 -28.45
C ILE A 465 -0.73 -6.16 -28.94
N ASP A 466 -0.27 -5.04 -29.48
CA ASP A 466 1.08 -4.90 -30.01
C ASP A 466 1.39 -5.99 -31.05
N ARG A 467 0.42 -6.26 -31.94
CA ARG A 467 0.61 -7.15 -33.10
C ARG A 467 1.87 -6.70 -33.85
N PRO A 468 2.83 -7.60 -34.14
CA PRO A 468 4.03 -7.22 -34.88
C PRO A 468 3.69 -6.64 -36.24
N GLU A 469 4.07 -5.38 -36.46
CA GLU A 469 3.96 -4.69 -37.74
C GLU A 469 5.24 -4.88 -38.55
N ASN A 470 5.15 -4.80 -39.89
CA ASN A 470 6.30 -4.91 -40.80
C ASN A 470 7.21 -6.11 -40.49
N THR A 471 6.58 -7.19 -40.02
CA THR A 471 7.25 -8.38 -39.50
C THR A 471 6.98 -9.58 -40.39
N VAL A 472 8.00 -10.40 -40.61
CA VAL A 472 7.87 -11.75 -41.15
C VAL A 472 8.26 -12.77 -40.08
N ILE A 473 7.59 -13.92 -40.05
CA ILE A 473 7.93 -15.02 -39.15
C ILE A 473 8.72 -16.06 -39.93
N MET A 474 9.91 -16.43 -39.44
CA MET A 474 10.72 -17.48 -40.03
C MET A 474 10.64 -18.75 -39.16
N ILE A 475 10.29 -19.87 -39.78
CA ILE A 475 10.21 -21.18 -39.12
C ILE A 475 10.91 -22.26 -39.96
N SER A 476 11.33 -23.35 -39.34
CA SER A 476 11.84 -24.51 -40.07
C SER A 476 10.73 -25.22 -40.85
N GLN A 477 11.11 -26.00 -41.88
CA GLN A 477 10.17 -26.83 -42.65
C GLN A 477 9.37 -27.76 -41.74
N ASP A 478 10.03 -28.46 -40.80
CA ASP A 478 9.38 -29.37 -39.86
C ASP A 478 8.33 -28.65 -39.00
N THR A 479 8.66 -27.45 -38.50
CA THR A 479 7.73 -26.64 -37.71
C THR A 479 6.58 -26.16 -38.58
N TYR A 480 6.83 -25.73 -39.82
CA TYR A 480 5.77 -25.34 -40.76
C TYR A 480 4.76 -26.47 -40.98
N GLU A 481 5.22 -27.69 -41.23
CA GLU A 481 4.35 -28.86 -41.45
C GLU A 481 3.48 -29.16 -40.22
N ILE A 482 4.06 -29.14 -39.02
CA ILE A 482 3.31 -29.31 -37.76
C ILE A 482 2.22 -28.25 -37.62
N LEU A 483 2.57 -26.98 -37.85
CA LEU A 483 1.63 -25.86 -37.72
C LEU A 483 0.54 -25.90 -38.80
N ASN A 484 0.91 -26.30 -40.01
CA ASN A 484 -0.01 -26.41 -41.13
C ASN A 484 -1.06 -27.51 -40.93
N ASP A 485 -0.75 -28.56 -40.17
CA ASP A 485 -1.67 -29.66 -39.87
C ASP A 485 -2.53 -29.40 -38.61
N MET A 486 -2.10 -28.50 -37.73
CA MET A 486 -2.76 -28.22 -36.46
C MET A 486 -4.02 -27.34 -36.62
N ARG A 487 -5.22 -27.94 -36.54
CA ARG A 487 -6.52 -27.23 -36.63
C ARG A 487 -7.14 -26.82 -35.28
N SER A 488 -6.52 -27.20 -34.17
CA SER A 488 -6.97 -26.85 -32.82
C SER A 488 -5.78 -26.36 -32.01
N LEU A 489 -5.86 -25.11 -31.57
CA LEU A 489 -4.83 -24.39 -30.83
C LEU A 489 -5.33 -24.09 -29.43
N ASN A 490 -5.45 -25.14 -28.62
CA ASN A 490 -5.80 -24.99 -27.21
C ASN A 490 -4.66 -24.29 -26.46
N THR A 491 -4.98 -23.13 -25.92
CA THR A 491 -4.14 -22.37 -24.98
C THR A 491 -4.46 -22.78 -23.54
N LYS A 492 -3.55 -22.53 -22.61
CA LYS A 492 -3.77 -22.91 -21.20
C LYS A 492 -5.02 -22.25 -20.58
N ASN A 493 -5.34 -21.02 -21.00
CA ASN A 493 -6.33 -20.19 -20.33
C ASN A 493 -7.46 -19.67 -21.24
N ARG A 494 -7.41 -19.91 -22.57
CA ARG A 494 -8.32 -19.25 -23.53
C ARG A 494 -9.08 -20.23 -24.43
N GLY A 495 -8.86 -21.53 -24.25
CA GLY A 495 -9.41 -22.56 -25.13
C GLY A 495 -8.76 -22.52 -26.51
N ASP A 496 -9.49 -23.00 -27.50
CA ASP A 496 -9.05 -23.10 -28.89
C ASP A 496 -9.14 -21.74 -29.60
N VAL A 497 -8.00 -21.17 -29.99
CA VAL A 497 -7.93 -19.88 -30.72
C VAL A 497 -7.97 -20.04 -32.24
N ALA A 498 -7.79 -21.26 -32.75
CA ALA A 498 -7.79 -21.54 -34.18
C ALA A 498 -9.20 -21.57 -34.78
N PHE A 499 -10.20 -22.04 -34.03
CA PHE A 499 -11.60 -22.15 -34.50
C PHE A 499 -11.74 -22.92 -35.83
N GLY A 500 -10.95 -23.99 -36.00
CA GLY A 500 -10.96 -24.85 -37.17
C GLY A 500 -10.02 -24.41 -38.31
N ASP A 501 -9.42 -23.22 -38.22
CA ASP A 501 -8.33 -22.82 -39.10
C ASP A 501 -7.02 -23.53 -38.68
N SER A 502 -6.06 -23.69 -39.59
CA SER A 502 -4.70 -24.10 -39.22
C SER A 502 -3.96 -22.98 -38.48
N ALA A 503 -2.87 -23.32 -37.78
CA ALA A 503 -1.98 -22.30 -37.22
C ALA A 503 -1.39 -21.38 -38.29
N ILE A 504 -1.07 -21.92 -39.47
CA ILE A 504 -0.57 -21.12 -40.60
C ILE A 504 -1.66 -20.13 -41.08
N GLU A 505 -2.91 -20.58 -41.23
CA GLU A 505 -4.02 -19.70 -41.59
C GLU A 505 -4.29 -18.64 -40.51
N LEU A 506 -4.17 -18.96 -39.22
CA LEU A 506 -4.26 -17.98 -38.14
C LEU A 506 -3.18 -16.89 -38.27
N ILE A 507 -1.94 -17.28 -38.59
CA ILE A 507 -0.81 -16.34 -38.70
C ILE A 507 -0.91 -15.50 -39.99
N GLU A 508 -1.01 -16.15 -41.14
CA GLU A 508 -0.94 -15.47 -42.45
C GLU A 508 -2.26 -14.79 -42.83
N ASN A 509 -3.40 -15.46 -42.59
CA ASN A 509 -4.68 -14.94 -43.06
C ASN A 509 -5.35 -14.04 -42.03
N ARG A 510 -5.31 -14.40 -40.74
CA ARG A 510 -5.97 -13.64 -39.66
C ARG A 510 -5.06 -12.58 -39.05
N ALA A 511 -3.83 -12.91 -38.66
CA ALA A 511 -2.88 -11.93 -38.14
C ALA A 511 -2.19 -11.09 -39.25
N LYS A 512 -2.27 -11.51 -40.51
CA LYS A 512 -1.63 -10.87 -41.67
C LYS A 512 -0.10 -10.75 -41.52
N ILE A 513 0.53 -11.77 -40.94
CA ILE A 513 1.98 -11.86 -40.79
C ILE A 513 2.50 -12.94 -41.74
N PRO A 514 3.30 -12.61 -42.76
CA PRO A 514 3.83 -13.61 -43.69
C PRO A 514 4.78 -14.58 -42.98
N ILE A 515 4.77 -15.84 -43.43
CA ILE A 515 5.72 -16.85 -42.99
C ILE A 515 6.76 -17.10 -44.07
N ILE A 516 8.01 -17.29 -43.66
CA ILE A 516 9.11 -17.73 -44.51
C ILE A 516 9.63 -19.05 -43.97
N ILE A 517 9.72 -20.04 -44.84
CA ILE A 517 10.29 -21.33 -44.46
C ILE A 517 11.82 -21.27 -44.62
N TYR A 518 12.52 -21.55 -43.51
CA TYR A 518 13.98 -21.60 -43.46
C TYR A 518 14.52 -22.64 -44.46
N ASP A 519 15.66 -22.32 -45.09
CA ASP A 519 16.30 -23.02 -46.22
C ASP A 519 15.54 -23.07 -47.56
N ALA A 520 14.21 -23.03 -47.57
CA ALA A 520 13.43 -23.11 -48.81
C ALA A 520 13.17 -21.75 -49.48
N GLU A 521 12.97 -20.70 -48.68
CA GLU A 521 12.39 -19.44 -49.17
C GLU A 521 13.19 -18.18 -48.78
N LEU A 522 14.47 -18.35 -48.44
CA LEU A 522 15.35 -17.23 -48.03
C LEU A 522 15.47 -16.13 -49.11
N ASN A 523 15.32 -16.48 -50.38
CA ASN A 523 15.31 -15.53 -51.49
C ASN A 523 14.11 -14.56 -51.46
N LYS A 524 13.01 -14.88 -50.77
CA LYS A 524 11.86 -13.97 -50.63
C LYS A 524 12.12 -12.81 -49.65
N LEU A 525 13.18 -12.87 -48.84
CA LEU A 525 13.47 -11.82 -47.85
C LEU A 525 13.72 -10.45 -48.49
N GLU A 526 14.39 -10.41 -49.64
CA GLU A 526 14.62 -9.16 -50.37
C GLU A 526 13.29 -8.56 -50.86
N GLU A 527 12.38 -9.40 -51.37
CA GLU A 527 11.03 -8.99 -51.78
C GLU A 527 10.22 -8.43 -50.59
N TYR A 528 10.27 -9.08 -49.42
CA TYR A 528 9.60 -8.55 -48.22
C TYR A 528 10.23 -7.24 -47.76
N LYS A 529 11.56 -7.11 -47.85
CA LYS A 529 12.23 -5.85 -47.54
C LYS A 529 11.75 -4.71 -48.45
N GLU A 530 11.62 -4.98 -49.75
CA GLU A 530 11.08 -4.01 -50.73
C GLU A 530 9.61 -3.64 -50.44
N LYS A 531 8.83 -4.57 -49.88
CA LYS A 531 7.47 -4.32 -49.40
C LYS A 531 7.39 -3.57 -48.06
N GLY A 532 8.54 -3.20 -47.48
CA GLY A 532 8.62 -2.42 -46.24
C GLY A 532 8.69 -3.24 -44.96
N PHE A 533 8.86 -4.57 -45.06
CA PHE A 533 9.12 -5.40 -43.87
C PHE A 533 10.54 -5.12 -43.36
N SER A 534 10.66 -4.88 -42.06
CA SER A 534 11.91 -4.49 -41.40
C SER A 534 12.28 -5.37 -40.22
N TYR A 535 11.40 -6.31 -39.84
CA TYR A 535 11.57 -7.16 -38.67
C TYR A 535 11.37 -8.63 -39.00
N ILE A 536 12.18 -9.51 -38.39
CA ILE A 536 12.07 -10.96 -38.51
C ILE A 536 11.95 -11.58 -37.13
N ILE A 537 10.89 -12.35 -36.91
CA ILE A 537 10.77 -13.25 -35.76
C ILE A 537 11.30 -14.61 -36.19
N ILE A 538 12.41 -15.06 -35.61
CA ILE A 538 12.93 -16.42 -35.78
C ILE A 538 12.21 -17.31 -34.77
N ALA A 539 11.29 -18.11 -35.26
CA ALA A 539 10.34 -18.90 -34.47
C ALA A 539 10.74 -20.38 -34.49
N ASP A 540 11.93 -20.68 -34.00
CA ASP A 540 12.41 -22.05 -33.77
C ASP A 540 13.63 -22.03 -32.85
N ASP A 541 14.05 -23.20 -32.39
CA ASP A 541 15.29 -23.35 -31.61
C ASP A 541 16.57 -23.19 -32.46
N GLU A 542 17.73 -23.11 -31.79
CA GLU A 542 19.03 -22.96 -32.46
C GLU A 542 19.47 -24.22 -33.23
N GLN A 543 18.88 -25.39 -32.93
CA GLN A 543 19.21 -26.64 -33.61
C GLN A 543 18.59 -26.67 -35.00
N LYS A 544 17.34 -26.18 -35.12
CA LYS A 544 16.60 -26.11 -36.38
C LYS A 544 16.96 -24.89 -37.22
N ILE A 545 17.15 -23.72 -36.60
CA ILE A 545 17.57 -22.50 -37.28
C ILE A 545 18.84 -21.98 -36.59
N PRO A 546 20.03 -22.12 -37.20
CA PRO A 546 21.30 -21.70 -36.58
C PRO A 546 21.34 -20.22 -36.22
N GLY A 547 21.97 -19.88 -35.09
CA GLY A 547 22.13 -18.49 -34.63
C GLY A 547 22.86 -17.57 -35.61
N GLU A 548 23.74 -18.12 -36.46
CA GLU A 548 24.50 -17.38 -37.48
C GLU A 548 23.61 -16.65 -38.49
N ILE A 549 22.40 -17.17 -38.72
CA ILE A 549 21.41 -16.60 -39.64
C ILE A 549 20.95 -15.22 -39.16
N LYS A 550 20.90 -15.02 -37.83
CA LYS A 550 20.57 -13.74 -37.20
C LYS A 550 21.46 -12.60 -37.74
N ASN A 551 22.77 -12.81 -37.65
CA ASN A 551 23.77 -11.82 -38.10
C ASN A 551 23.66 -11.55 -39.60
N LYS A 552 23.32 -12.56 -40.42
CA LYS A 552 23.11 -12.37 -41.86
C LYS A 552 21.94 -11.43 -42.13
N PHE A 553 20.81 -11.61 -41.47
CA PHE A 553 19.64 -10.75 -41.66
C PHE A 553 19.85 -9.34 -41.12
N GLU A 554 20.52 -9.20 -39.99
CA GLU A 554 20.89 -7.90 -39.44
C GLU A 554 21.84 -7.14 -40.37
N ASN A 555 22.79 -7.82 -41.01
CA ASN A 555 23.66 -7.23 -42.03
C ASN A 555 22.89 -6.77 -43.28
N ILE A 556 21.76 -7.42 -43.59
CA ILE A 556 20.86 -7.03 -44.68
C ILE A 556 19.90 -5.91 -44.21
N GLY A 557 19.93 -5.51 -42.95
CA GLY A 557 19.17 -4.38 -42.42
C GLY A 557 17.81 -4.74 -41.82
N PHE A 558 17.55 -6.03 -41.55
CA PHE A 558 16.43 -6.43 -40.72
C PHE A 558 16.78 -6.34 -39.24
N GLN A 559 15.81 -5.98 -38.41
CA GLN A 559 15.87 -6.26 -36.99
C GLN A 559 15.40 -7.69 -36.74
N THR A 560 16.01 -8.37 -35.77
CA THR A 560 15.69 -9.79 -35.52
C THR A 560 15.49 -10.08 -34.05
N THR A 561 14.50 -10.92 -33.75
CA THR A 561 14.30 -11.51 -32.43
C THR A 561 13.98 -12.99 -32.58
N ARG A 562 14.47 -13.80 -31.64
CA ARG A 562 14.16 -15.23 -31.58
C ARG A 562 13.11 -15.48 -30.50
N ILE A 563 12.07 -16.21 -30.84
CA ILE A 563 11.04 -16.67 -29.90
C ILE A 563 11.01 -18.20 -29.96
N THR A 564 11.63 -18.85 -28.97
CA THR A 564 11.68 -20.31 -28.87
C THR A 564 10.51 -20.81 -28.04
N LYS A 565 9.77 -21.79 -28.56
CA LYS A 565 8.72 -22.48 -27.80
C LYS A 565 9.33 -23.17 -26.57
N SER A 566 8.81 -22.89 -25.38
CA SER A 566 9.26 -23.58 -24.17
C SER A 566 8.74 -25.02 -24.11
N ASP A 567 9.45 -25.93 -23.44
CA ASP A 567 9.05 -27.35 -23.34
C ASP A 567 7.64 -27.53 -22.77
N ASN A 568 7.29 -26.74 -21.76
CA ASN A 568 6.00 -26.79 -21.06
C ASN A 568 4.92 -25.87 -21.67
N GLU A 569 5.21 -25.25 -22.80
CA GLU A 569 4.32 -24.33 -23.49
C GLU A 569 3.55 -25.07 -24.60
N THR A 570 2.27 -24.73 -24.77
CA THR A 570 1.47 -25.26 -25.87
C THR A 570 1.81 -24.53 -27.17
N TYR A 571 1.62 -25.15 -28.34
CA TYR A 571 1.76 -24.42 -29.61
C TYR A 571 0.81 -23.23 -29.69
N GLY A 572 -0.40 -23.33 -29.13
CA GLY A 572 -1.36 -22.23 -29.08
C GLY A 572 -0.83 -21.02 -28.30
N ASP A 573 -0.24 -21.24 -27.11
CA ASP A 573 0.35 -20.17 -26.31
C ASP A 573 1.53 -19.51 -27.05
N TRP A 574 2.42 -20.32 -27.62
CA TRP A 574 3.59 -19.85 -28.36
C TRP A 574 3.21 -19.03 -29.61
N ILE A 575 2.23 -19.50 -30.39
CA ILE A 575 1.73 -18.74 -31.55
C ILE A 575 1.09 -17.43 -31.11
N CYS A 576 0.28 -17.45 -30.04
CA CYS A 576 -0.33 -16.23 -29.50
C CYS A 576 0.73 -15.20 -29.09
N GLU A 577 1.84 -15.63 -28.48
CA GLU A 577 2.97 -14.75 -28.17
C GLU A 577 3.58 -14.15 -29.44
N MET A 578 3.91 -14.99 -30.43
CA MET A 578 4.56 -14.56 -31.67
C MET A 578 3.75 -13.52 -32.45
N ILE A 579 2.42 -13.68 -32.51
CA ILE A 579 1.56 -12.79 -33.29
C ILE A 579 0.90 -11.70 -32.46
N GLY A 580 1.12 -11.66 -31.14
CA GLY A 580 0.47 -10.69 -30.23
C GLY A 580 -1.03 -10.94 -30.00
N LEU A 581 -1.54 -12.14 -30.25
CA LEU A 581 -2.95 -12.48 -30.03
C LEU A 581 -3.25 -12.64 -28.53
N LYS A 582 -4.20 -11.87 -28.01
CA LYS A 582 -4.61 -11.92 -26.60
C LYS A 582 -5.86 -12.74 -26.35
N ASN A 583 -6.81 -12.76 -27.26
CA ASN A 583 -7.94 -13.68 -27.23
C ASN A 583 -8.61 -13.73 -28.60
N ALA A 584 -9.52 -14.70 -28.78
CA ALA A 584 -10.31 -14.85 -30.00
C ALA A 584 -11.76 -15.23 -29.67
N PRO A 585 -12.52 -14.41 -28.90
CA PRO A 585 -13.89 -14.73 -28.56
C PRO A 585 -14.77 -14.91 -29.79
N THR A 586 -15.74 -15.81 -29.70
CA THR A 586 -16.69 -16.04 -30.79
C THR A 586 -17.74 -14.93 -30.86
N LEU A 587 -17.94 -14.37 -32.05
CA LEU A 587 -18.99 -13.40 -32.31
C LEU A 587 -20.39 -14.02 -32.09
N GLN A 588 -21.14 -13.49 -31.14
CA GLN A 588 -22.42 -14.08 -30.70
C GLN A 588 -23.65 -13.59 -31.48
N PHE A 589 -23.51 -12.52 -32.27
CA PHE A 589 -24.61 -11.90 -33.01
C PHE A 589 -24.18 -11.53 -34.43
N ASP A 590 -25.16 -11.19 -35.26
CA ASP A 590 -24.92 -10.65 -36.59
C ASP A 590 -25.44 -9.20 -36.61
N PRO A 591 -24.57 -8.20 -36.82
CA PRO A 591 -24.99 -6.80 -36.83
C PRO A 591 -25.81 -6.43 -38.08
N ARG A 592 -25.84 -7.24 -39.14
CA ARG A 592 -26.58 -6.94 -40.38
C ARG A 592 -26.28 -5.55 -40.93
N ASN A 593 -25.01 -5.20 -40.97
CA ASN A 593 -24.46 -3.93 -41.45
C ASN A 593 -24.94 -2.70 -40.66
N THR A 594 -25.33 -2.90 -39.40
CA THR A 594 -25.65 -1.81 -38.47
C THR A 594 -24.47 -1.52 -37.56
N CYS A 595 -24.27 -0.24 -37.24
CA CYS A 595 -23.16 0.19 -36.39
C CYS A 595 -23.33 -0.37 -34.97
N SER A 596 -22.28 -0.98 -34.43
CA SER A 596 -22.25 -1.58 -33.08
C SER A 596 -21.40 -0.73 -32.14
N TYR A 597 -22.06 0.09 -31.32
CA TYR A 597 -21.40 1.09 -30.47
C TYR A 597 -20.90 0.55 -29.13
N GLU A 598 -21.35 -0.62 -28.71
CA GLU A 598 -20.97 -1.23 -27.44
C GLU A 598 -20.54 -2.66 -27.67
N ALA A 599 -19.36 -3.00 -27.17
CA ALA A 599 -18.87 -4.36 -27.06
C ALA A 599 -18.40 -4.61 -25.63
N SER A 600 -18.21 -5.88 -25.29
CA SER A 600 -17.64 -6.25 -24.00
C SER A 600 -16.69 -7.41 -24.15
N ILE A 601 -15.50 -7.26 -23.59
CA ILE A 601 -14.55 -8.35 -23.41
C ILE A 601 -14.88 -9.02 -22.08
N SER A 602 -15.12 -10.32 -22.10
CA SER A 602 -15.47 -11.09 -20.90
C SER A 602 -14.61 -12.33 -20.73
N GLY A 603 -14.55 -12.82 -19.51
CA GLY A 603 -13.80 -14.01 -19.15
C GLY A 603 -14.30 -14.63 -17.85
N PHE A 604 -13.58 -15.65 -17.40
CA PHE A 604 -13.87 -16.39 -16.18
C PHE A 604 -12.58 -16.58 -15.39
N SER A 605 -12.66 -16.42 -14.07
CA SER A 605 -11.55 -16.66 -13.15
C SER A 605 -12.01 -17.53 -11.98
N GLY A 606 -11.10 -18.31 -11.41
CA GLY A 606 -11.42 -19.22 -10.31
C GLY A 606 -11.75 -18.47 -9.02
N THR A 607 -11.09 -17.33 -8.78
CA THR A 607 -11.28 -16.50 -7.58
C THR A 607 -11.72 -15.08 -7.92
N LEU A 608 -12.27 -14.38 -6.91
CA LEU A 608 -12.69 -12.98 -7.07
C LEU A 608 -11.49 -12.06 -7.32
N ASP A 609 -10.36 -12.34 -6.68
CA ASP A 609 -9.17 -11.51 -6.81
C ASP A 609 -8.49 -11.70 -8.17
N GLU A 610 -8.45 -12.94 -8.69
CA GLU A 610 -8.06 -13.19 -10.10
C GLU A 610 -8.99 -12.45 -11.08
N ALA A 611 -10.30 -12.44 -10.85
CA ALA A 611 -11.24 -11.72 -11.73
C ALA A 611 -11.03 -10.21 -11.72
N LYS A 612 -10.65 -9.63 -10.57
CA LYS A 612 -10.27 -8.21 -10.49
C LYS A 612 -8.95 -7.94 -11.22
N GLU A 613 -7.99 -8.84 -11.08
CA GLU A 613 -6.70 -8.77 -11.76
C GLU A 613 -6.88 -8.87 -13.28
N ASP A 614 -7.74 -9.76 -13.77
CA ASP A 614 -8.04 -9.92 -15.20
C ASP A 614 -8.75 -8.70 -15.78
N ILE A 615 -9.71 -8.11 -15.04
CA ILE A 615 -10.33 -6.84 -15.43
C ILE A 615 -9.26 -5.75 -15.53
N LEU A 616 -8.40 -5.63 -14.53
CA LEU A 616 -7.36 -4.61 -14.47
C LEU A 616 -6.36 -4.78 -15.63
N LYS A 617 -5.88 -6.01 -15.88
CA LYS A 617 -5.03 -6.33 -17.03
C LYS A 617 -5.70 -5.99 -18.36
N THR A 618 -6.97 -6.34 -18.51
CA THR A 618 -7.75 -6.02 -19.72
C THR A 618 -7.89 -4.51 -19.90
N GLN A 619 -8.21 -3.77 -18.83
CA GLN A 619 -8.31 -2.31 -18.88
C GLN A 619 -6.98 -1.65 -19.25
N LEU A 620 -5.85 -2.16 -18.75
CA LEU A 620 -4.51 -1.67 -19.10
C LEU A 620 -4.15 -1.95 -20.56
N MET A 621 -4.52 -3.12 -21.08
CA MET A 621 -4.30 -3.49 -22.48
C MET A 621 -5.12 -2.64 -23.46
N LEU A 622 -6.34 -2.26 -23.07
CA LEU A 622 -7.25 -1.45 -23.87
C LEU A 622 -6.95 0.06 -23.81
N MET A 623 -5.87 0.47 -23.12
CA MET A 623 -5.49 1.87 -23.06
C MET A 623 -5.00 2.37 -24.43
N PRO A 624 -5.16 3.67 -24.72
CA PRO A 624 -4.66 4.25 -25.95
C PRO A 624 -3.15 4.00 -26.13
N LYS A 625 -2.76 3.86 -27.40
CA LYS A 625 -1.36 3.74 -27.82
C LYS A 625 -0.51 4.87 -27.23
N MET A 626 0.63 4.51 -26.66
CA MET A 626 1.63 5.49 -26.22
C MET A 626 2.35 6.12 -27.43
N PRO A 627 2.54 7.45 -27.45
CA PRO A 627 3.33 8.13 -28.46
C PRO A 627 4.74 7.55 -28.67
N ALA A 628 5.41 7.11 -27.60
CA ALA A 628 6.69 6.41 -27.63
C ALA A 628 6.62 5.10 -26.86
N SER A 629 7.40 4.10 -27.29
CA SER A 629 7.58 2.90 -26.46
C SER A 629 8.50 3.24 -25.29
N VAL A 630 8.14 2.75 -24.12
CA VAL A 630 8.83 3.06 -22.87
C VAL A 630 9.63 1.84 -22.42
N LYS A 631 10.84 2.06 -21.90
CA LYS A 631 11.63 1.05 -21.20
C LYS A 631 11.96 1.54 -19.79
N VAL A 632 11.75 0.70 -18.77
CA VAL A 632 12.26 0.99 -17.42
C VAL A 632 13.78 0.92 -17.45
N SER A 633 14.43 2.02 -17.08
CA SER A 633 15.89 2.13 -17.04
C SER A 633 16.43 1.98 -15.62
N GLN A 634 15.73 2.53 -14.63
CA GLN A 634 16.16 2.55 -13.23
C GLN A 634 14.95 2.51 -12.26
N PHE A 635 15.13 1.80 -11.15
CA PHE A 635 14.16 1.67 -10.06
C PHE A 635 14.81 2.11 -8.74
N TYR A 636 14.26 3.15 -8.10
CA TYR A 636 14.75 3.68 -6.84
C TYR A 636 13.65 3.65 -5.78
N THR A 637 13.84 2.87 -4.71
CA THR A 637 13.02 2.98 -3.50
C THR A 637 13.76 3.79 -2.46
N SER A 638 13.37 5.05 -2.28
CA SER A 638 13.90 5.84 -1.18
C SER A 638 13.00 5.65 0.04
N LYS A 639 13.56 5.09 1.11
CA LYS A 639 12.98 5.34 2.44
C LYS A 639 13.37 6.77 2.78
N GLU A 640 12.46 7.72 2.61
CA GLU A 640 12.61 9.08 3.11
C GLU A 640 12.77 9.00 4.64
N TYR A 641 14.00 8.81 5.11
CA TYR A 641 14.36 9.26 6.44
C TYR A 641 14.44 10.78 6.32
N PRO A 642 13.79 11.55 7.22
CA PRO A 642 13.84 13.00 7.16
C PRO A 642 15.30 13.42 7.06
N SER A 643 15.64 13.99 5.91
CA SER A 643 16.99 14.44 5.63
C SER A 643 17.35 15.44 6.71
N GLN A 644 18.36 15.12 7.52
CA GLN A 644 19.03 16.15 8.29
C GLN A 644 19.56 17.13 7.27
N HIS A 645 18.91 18.29 7.22
CA HIS A 645 19.29 19.40 6.35
C HIS A 645 20.69 19.84 6.80
N ASN A 646 21.73 19.22 6.24
CA ASN A 646 23.09 19.68 6.39
C ASN A 646 23.21 20.94 5.56
N SER A 647 22.88 22.07 6.17
CA SER A 647 23.26 23.40 5.71
C SER A 647 24.77 23.57 5.93
N HIS A 648 25.57 22.83 5.17
CA HIS A 648 26.97 23.14 4.95
C HIS A 648 27.32 22.78 3.50
N GLN A 649 27.15 23.77 2.62
CA GLN A 649 28.08 24.00 1.53
C GLN A 649 28.10 25.50 1.20
N SER A 650 29.33 25.93 0.91
CA SER A 650 29.96 27.25 0.88
C SER A 650 29.38 28.26 -0.10
#